data_AF-A0A7R8XK53-F1
#
_entry.id   AF-A0A7R8XK53-F1
#
_cell.length_a   1.000
_cell.length_b   1.000
_cell.length_c   1.000
_cell.angle_alpha   90.00
_cell.angle_beta   90.00
_cell.angle_gamma   90.00
#
_symmetry.space_group_name_H-M   'P 1'
#
loop_
_entity.id
_entity.type
_entity.pdbx_description
1 polymer ?
#
loop_
_entity_poly.entity_id
_entity_poly.type
_entity_poly.pdbx_seq_one_letter_code
_entity_poly.pdbx_strand_id
1 'polypeptide(L)'
;MSQKRVRVYWPKNLFSKRLEVNLSEHVPAPFSQCALNHFALEGEGLIGCIFQNDQLHLFPSPVQVSPPHVPICSRICQIHNRTAPQLSETVFKGISDSSLKPIFTSIKHPPFCPIEHMGPELLASIPEEHLSRGIDVGVSVILESSDSYVLMTRRAAHMKTFPSVWVPPGGHIETGETMEEGVLRELREETGLDFKMDHFSEESVLGLWESTYPPMLALGDPVRHHIVVYFHFHSTLPHQELQEQLKLDHTEVDAAAWLPLSLVEAIVNVDINGIPESIPVTTVNESGLHIQDEVAAQTWFEERASHPHRLSTGTRHALALYLQNRSISPPTTLTYLNTTLSLALMSFDAQETPMSPPLMPPDEERRMQEVVEEVQLADRDRLESDSPVKEGILHDLAFRGDVHALKSLLESQEVQRLVNLRLRPFIASPLRLAVTANQMGCVKVLLWHGADVDLPDVKFQTPLMVAIHSGFVDIAKVLLDAGADPEGHPCNLTTPLMVAVEAINPCAIRLLMEHGADSESLKHLYRKGYPTWPLHSSIKAGSFEATLMLLCCGALPDLSHLHTERITPELLCQKSLPHCVIDKSLEKDWVWRLRVLREFGVNMGQEDKHGNDVSESLPPSSPHYQPIRDLLCNPLSLQSLCRLRIRRELGRYRIKDIQTLPVTKIMKDFLFYKDCCQV
;
A
#
# COMPACT_ATOMS: atom_id res chain seq x y z
N MET A 1 -32.60 -23.15 -3.09
CA MET A 1 -32.45 -23.27 -1.62
C MET A 1 -31.03 -22.82 -1.31
N SER A 2 -30.84 -21.57 -0.91
CA SER A 2 -29.50 -21.02 -0.64
C SER A 2 -28.93 -21.74 0.59
N GLN A 3 -27.80 -22.43 0.43
CA GLN A 3 -26.99 -22.86 1.58
C GLN A 3 -26.80 -21.63 2.48
N LYS A 4 -27.26 -21.73 3.73
CA LYS A 4 -26.90 -20.73 4.76
C LYS A 4 -25.37 -20.76 4.81
N ARG A 5 -24.74 -19.59 4.72
CA ARG A 5 -23.29 -19.43 4.83
C ARG A 5 -23.00 -18.46 5.95
N VAL A 6 -21.88 -18.65 6.61
CA VAL A 6 -21.37 -17.70 7.60
C VAL A 6 -20.95 -16.42 6.88
N ARG A 7 -21.45 -15.27 7.35
CA ARG A 7 -21.23 -13.96 6.70
C ARG A 7 -20.76 -12.91 7.69
N VAL A 8 -20.15 -11.87 7.13
CA VAL A 8 -19.76 -10.68 7.89
C VAL A 8 -20.95 -9.72 8.01
N TYR A 9 -21.11 -9.14 9.19
CA TYR A 9 -22.14 -8.18 9.54
C TYR A 9 -21.51 -6.96 10.23
N TRP A 10 -22.01 -5.76 9.91
CA TRP A 10 -21.54 -4.52 10.56
C TRP A 10 -22.70 -3.58 10.88
N PRO A 11 -22.53 -2.64 11.83
CA PRO A 11 -23.62 -1.78 12.28
C PRO A 11 -24.15 -0.90 11.15
N LYS A 12 -25.47 -0.76 11.07
CA LYS A 12 -26.12 0.11 10.08
C LYS A 12 -25.73 1.58 10.24
N ASN A 13 -25.43 2.02 11.46
CA ASN A 13 -25.06 3.40 11.80
C ASN A 13 -23.78 3.42 12.65
N LEU A 14 -22.67 3.87 12.06
CA LEU A 14 -21.37 4.00 12.74
C LEU A 14 -21.32 5.15 13.76
N PHE A 15 -22.27 6.09 13.74
CA PHE A 15 -22.29 7.31 14.55
C PHE A 15 -23.25 7.28 15.76
N SER A 16 -23.60 6.09 16.24
CA SER A 16 -24.39 5.95 17.47
C SER A 16 -23.64 6.55 18.66
N LYS A 17 -24.26 7.49 19.38
CA LYS A 17 -23.70 8.14 20.58
C LYS A 17 -23.50 7.19 21.78
N ARG A 18 -23.88 5.91 21.66
CA ARG A 18 -23.73 4.91 22.70
C ARG A 18 -22.73 3.85 22.23
N LEU A 19 -21.68 3.63 23.02
CA LEU A 19 -20.72 2.52 22.90
C LEU A 19 -21.36 1.14 23.23
N GLU A 20 -22.68 1.00 23.05
CA GLU A 20 -23.40 -0.25 23.25
C GLU A 20 -23.41 -1.01 21.92
N VAL A 21 -22.70 -2.14 21.84
CA VAL A 21 -22.73 -3.03 20.68
C VAL A 21 -24.07 -3.76 20.66
N ASN A 22 -25.02 -3.25 19.88
CA ASN A 22 -26.31 -3.90 19.66
C ASN A 22 -26.28 -4.72 18.38
N LEU A 23 -25.98 -6.03 18.50
CA LEU A 23 -25.87 -6.94 17.36
C LEU A 23 -27.16 -7.02 16.52
N SER A 24 -28.33 -6.70 17.10
CA SER A 24 -29.61 -6.68 16.36
C SER A 24 -29.72 -5.55 15.33
N GLU A 25 -28.86 -4.54 15.39
CA GLU A 25 -28.79 -3.43 14.42
C GLU A 25 -27.74 -3.65 13.33
N HIS A 26 -27.01 -4.77 13.37
CA HIS A 26 -26.06 -5.10 12.33
C HIS A 26 -26.77 -5.62 11.08
N VAL A 27 -26.23 -5.28 9.92
CA VAL A 27 -26.71 -5.71 8.61
C VAL A 27 -25.63 -6.50 7.89
N PRO A 28 -26.00 -7.41 6.95
CA PRO A 28 -25.01 -8.13 6.16
C PRO A 28 -24.11 -7.14 5.42
N ALA A 29 -22.80 -7.36 5.48
CA ALA A 29 -21.82 -6.57 4.79
C ALA A 29 -21.96 -6.74 3.27
N PRO A 30 -22.19 -5.65 2.50
CA PRO A 30 -22.20 -5.71 1.05
C PRO A 30 -20.88 -6.24 0.49
N PHE A 31 -20.96 -7.11 -0.52
CA PHE A 31 -19.78 -7.66 -1.21
C PHE A 31 -18.83 -6.56 -1.71
N SER A 32 -19.39 -5.45 -2.17
CA SER A 32 -18.68 -4.34 -2.80
C SER A 32 -18.02 -3.37 -1.83
N GLN A 33 -18.19 -3.55 -0.52
CA GLN A 33 -17.74 -2.59 0.47
C GLN A 33 -16.49 -3.12 1.18
N CYS A 34 -15.42 -2.32 1.18
CA CYS A 34 -14.21 -2.62 1.94
C CYS A 34 -14.44 -2.36 3.43
N ALA A 35 -14.00 -3.26 4.28
CA ALA A 35 -14.11 -3.18 5.73
C ALA A 35 -13.32 -1.98 6.27
N LEU A 36 -12.08 -1.76 5.83
CA LEU A 36 -11.30 -0.60 6.28
C LEU A 36 -11.99 0.72 5.93
N ASN A 37 -12.50 0.84 4.70
CA ASN A 37 -13.25 2.02 4.27
C ASN A 37 -14.56 2.20 5.04
N HIS A 38 -15.28 1.10 5.33
CA HIS A 38 -16.50 1.15 6.13
C HIS A 38 -16.22 1.72 7.53
N PHE A 39 -15.16 1.28 8.20
CA PHE A 39 -14.81 1.71 9.55
C PHE A 39 -13.85 2.92 9.60
N ALA A 40 -13.57 3.56 8.46
CA ALA A 40 -12.65 4.69 8.33
C ALA A 40 -11.23 4.40 8.89
N LEU A 41 -10.70 3.22 8.58
CA LEU A 41 -9.37 2.76 8.97
C LEU A 41 -8.38 2.97 7.82
N GLU A 42 -7.16 3.44 8.12
CA GLU A 42 -6.13 3.69 7.11
C GLU A 42 -5.07 2.58 7.14
N GLY A 43 -5.02 1.75 6.10
CA GLY A 43 -4.03 0.69 5.90
C GLY A 43 -4.19 -0.52 6.84
N GLU A 44 -4.07 -0.31 8.14
CA GLU A 44 -4.28 -1.31 9.20
C GLU A 44 -4.97 -0.64 10.38
N GLY A 45 -6.01 -1.25 10.93
CA GLY A 45 -6.79 -0.63 12.01
C GLY A 45 -7.26 -1.60 13.07
N LEU A 46 -7.42 -1.12 14.30
CA LEU A 46 -7.95 -1.90 15.41
C LEU A 46 -9.48 -2.01 15.30
N ILE A 47 -10.02 -3.23 15.33
CA ILE A 47 -11.44 -3.48 15.19
C ILE A 47 -11.92 -4.48 16.25
N GLY A 48 -13.16 -4.32 16.68
CA GLY A 48 -13.82 -5.32 17.51
C GLY A 48 -14.55 -6.35 16.64
N CYS A 49 -14.44 -7.62 17.01
CA CYS A 49 -15.20 -8.70 16.40
C CYS A 49 -15.90 -9.58 17.45
N ILE A 50 -17.08 -10.06 17.10
CA ILE A 50 -17.86 -11.06 17.84
C ILE A 50 -18.41 -12.07 16.84
N PHE A 51 -18.24 -13.36 17.12
CA PHE A 51 -18.88 -14.43 16.34
C PHE A 51 -20.11 -14.94 17.08
N GLN A 52 -21.28 -14.90 16.44
CA GLN A 52 -22.53 -15.41 17.02
C GLN A 52 -23.53 -15.80 15.93
N ASN A 53 -24.28 -16.90 16.13
CA ASN A 53 -25.39 -17.31 15.25
C ASN A 53 -25.00 -17.44 13.77
N ASP A 54 -23.86 -18.05 13.46
CA ASP A 54 -23.29 -18.16 12.11
C ASP A 54 -22.96 -16.79 11.46
N GLN A 55 -22.63 -15.78 12.27
CA GLN A 55 -22.33 -14.42 11.81
C GLN A 55 -21.09 -13.87 12.49
N LEU A 56 -20.17 -13.30 11.70
CA LEU A 56 -19.05 -12.52 12.21
C LEU A 56 -19.44 -11.05 12.22
N HIS A 57 -19.65 -10.50 13.41
CA HIS A 57 -19.99 -9.10 13.61
C HIS A 57 -18.74 -8.27 13.82
N LEU A 58 -18.51 -7.29 12.95
CA LEU A 58 -17.43 -6.30 13.07
C LEU A 58 -17.99 -4.97 13.58
N PHE A 59 -17.24 -4.27 14.44
CA PHE A 59 -17.63 -2.98 15.01
C PHE A 59 -16.39 -2.14 15.41
N PRO A 60 -16.51 -0.80 15.45
CA PRO A 60 -15.38 0.07 15.77
C PRO A 60 -14.84 -0.16 17.19
N SER A 61 -13.52 -0.01 17.36
CA SER A 61 -12.87 -0.11 18.65
C SER A 61 -13.23 1.09 19.55
N PRO A 62 -13.42 0.91 20.88
CA PRO A 62 -13.71 2.02 21.79
C PRO A 62 -12.61 3.09 21.82
N VAL A 63 -11.38 2.77 21.40
CA VAL A 63 -10.27 3.74 21.25
C VAL A 63 -10.53 4.71 20.08
N GLN A 64 -11.32 4.33 19.08
CA GLN A 64 -11.69 5.18 17.93
C GLN A 64 -12.79 6.19 18.27
N VAL A 65 -13.57 5.96 19.32
CA VAL A 65 -14.67 6.83 19.75
C VAL A 65 -14.17 7.81 20.82
N SER A 66 -13.23 8.68 20.46
CA SER A 66 -13.02 9.91 21.25
C SER A 66 -14.03 10.97 20.80
N PRO A 67 -14.76 11.64 21.72
CA PRO A 67 -15.77 12.63 21.36
C PRO A 67 -15.10 13.90 20.77
N PRO A 68 -15.77 14.62 19.86
CA PRO A 68 -15.28 15.92 19.41
C PRO A 68 -15.48 16.94 20.55
N HIS A 69 -14.46 17.78 20.76
CA HIS A 69 -14.36 18.94 21.68
C HIS A 69 -13.71 18.68 23.06
N VAL A 70 -12.45 19.10 23.21
CA VAL A 70 -12.03 20.27 24.04
C VAL A 70 -10.73 20.85 23.42
N PRO A 71 -10.59 22.18 23.24
CA PRO A 71 -9.39 22.79 22.66
C PRO A 71 -8.37 23.10 23.76
N ILE A 72 -7.13 22.62 23.66
CA ILE A 72 -6.03 23.15 24.48
C ILE A 72 -4.74 23.20 23.67
N CYS A 73 -4.46 24.41 23.16
CA CYS A 73 -3.12 24.94 23.15
C CYS A 73 -2.62 24.96 24.59
N SER A 74 -1.68 24.08 24.95
CA SER A 74 -0.65 24.23 26.00
C SER A 74 -0.20 22.87 26.55
N ARG A 75 1.13 22.72 26.64
CA ARG A 75 1.92 21.64 27.29
C ARG A 75 2.33 20.44 26.44
N ILE A 76 3.32 20.73 25.59
CA ILE A 76 4.54 19.92 25.48
C ILE A 76 5.08 19.63 26.90
N CYS A 77 5.58 18.41 27.11
CA CYS A 77 6.15 17.83 28.35
C CYS A 77 5.16 17.23 29.37
N GLN A 78 4.69 15.98 29.16
CA GLN A 78 4.50 15.00 30.26
C GLN A 78 4.04 13.55 29.90
N ILE A 79 4.21 13.04 28.67
CA ILE A 79 3.85 11.64 28.36
C ILE A 79 5.07 10.90 27.80
N HIS A 80 6.00 10.55 28.70
CA HIS A 80 7.07 9.58 28.45
C HIS A 80 7.21 8.55 29.57
N ASN A 81 6.24 8.46 30.49
CA ASN A 81 6.25 7.44 31.54
C ASN A 81 4.88 7.36 32.21
N ARG A 82 3.94 6.58 31.63
CA ARG A 82 2.90 5.88 32.41
C ARG A 82 2.52 4.59 31.68
N THR A 83 2.63 3.49 32.41
CA THR A 83 2.09 2.16 32.14
C THR A 83 0.70 2.22 31.53
N ALA A 84 0.43 1.30 30.59
CA ALA A 84 -0.88 1.08 29.98
C ALA A 84 -2.00 1.18 31.03
N PRO A 85 -3.04 2.00 30.82
CA PRO A 85 -4.18 1.98 31.72
C PRO A 85 -4.83 0.61 31.60
N GLN A 86 -4.93 -0.09 32.73
CA GLN A 86 -5.85 -1.22 32.88
C GLN A 86 -7.25 -0.72 32.49
N LEU A 87 -7.72 -1.11 31.30
CA LEU A 87 -9.09 -0.89 30.85
C LEU A 87 -9.98 -1.75 31.73
N SER A 88 -10.46 -1.15 32.83
CA SER A 88 -11.38 -1.78 33.76
C SER A 88 -12.74 -2.03 33.10
N GLU A 89 -13.39 -3.12 33.54
CA GLU A 89 -14.61 -3.79 33.08
C GLU A 89 -15.90 -2.95 32.96
N THR A 90 -15.84 -1.63 32.77
CA THR A 90 -17.00 -0.72 32.91
C THR A 90 -17.57 -0.10 31.63
N VAL A 91 -17.10 -0.49 30.43
CA VAL A 91 -17.59 0.07 29.15
C VAL A 91 -18.71 -0.75 28.49
N PHE A 92 -18.94 -2.00 28.87
CA PHE A 92 -19.93 -2.88 28.21
C PHE A 92 -21.11 -3.20 29.13
N LYS A 93 -22.13 -2.34 29.15
CA LYS A 93 -23.43 -2.61 29.82
C LYS A 93 -24.56 -3.02 28.86
N GLY A 94 -24.27 -3.20 27.57
CA GLY A 94 -25.26 -3.41 26.52
C GLY A 94 -25.31 -4.80 25.88
N ILE A 95 -24.40 -5.72 26.20
CA ILE A 95 -24.52 -7.10 25.70
C ILE A 95 -25.59 -7.77 26.58
N SER A 96 -26.78 -7.99 26.03
CA SER A 96 -27.90 -8.63 26.73
C SER A 96 -27.62 -10.08 27.13
N ASP A 97 -26.50 -10.63 26.68
CA ASP A 97 -26.03 -11.99 26.93
C ASP A 97 -24.65 -11.93 27.60
N SER A 98 -24.58 -12.22 28.90
CA SER A 98 -23.37 -12.10 29.73
C SER A 98 -22.22 -13.07 29.38
N SER A 99 -22.33 -13.76 28.24
CA SER A 99 -21.48 -14.85 27.78
C SER A 99 -20.54 -14.48 26.62
N LEU A 100 -20.81 -13.39 25.88
CA LEU A 100 -20.05 -13.02 24.69
C LEU A 100 -18.98 -11.97 25.01
N LYS A 101 -17.70 -12.36 24.91
CA LYS A 101 -16.57 -11.44 25.05
C LYS A 101 -16.13 -10.93 23.66
N PRO A 102 -16.16 -9.61 23.41
CA PRO A 102 -15.62 -9.06 22.16
C PRO A 102 -14.11 -9.24 22.09
N ILE A 103 -13.61 -9.62 20.92
CA ILE A 103 -12.18 -9.71 20.62
C ILE A 103 -11.78 -8.42 19.89
N PHE A 104 -10.73 -7.75 20.35
CA PHE A 104 -10.18 -6.58 19.66
C PHE A 104 -8.86 -6.95 19.02
N THR A 105 -8.77 -6.78 17.71
CA THR A 105 -7.58 -7.16 16.94
C THR A 105 -7.40 -6.28 15.71
N SER A 106 -6.26 -6.35 15.04
CA SER A 106 -6.03 -5.59 13.82
C SER A 106 -6.76 -6.20 12.63
N ILE A 107 -7.18 -5.35 11.70
CA ILE A 107 -7.68 -5.73 10.38
C ILE A 107 -6.86 -5.03 9.30
N LYS A 108 -6.52 -5.76 8.24
CA LYS A 108 -5.73 -5.30 7.10
C LYS A 108 -6.17 -5.98 5.80
N HIS A 109 -5.87 -5.36 4.66
CA HIS A 109 -5.95 -5.99 3.33
C HIS A 109 -4.67 -5.69 2.54
N PRO A 110 -4.39 -6.38 1.42
CA PRO A 110 -3.22 -6.02 0.61
C PRO A 110 -3.41 -4.64 -0.05
N PRO A 111 -2.33 -3.91 -0.37
CA PRO A 111 -2.42 -2.58 -0.99
C PRO A 111 -3.05 -2.60 -2.38
N PHE A 112 -3.07 -3.76 -3.05
CA PHE A 112 -3.68 -3.96 -4.36
C PHE A 112 -5.12 -4.52 -4.27
N CYS A 113 -5.76 -4.45 -3.10
CA CYS A 113 -7.10 -5.02 -2.87
C CYS A 113 -8.12 -4.47 -3.88
N PRO A 114 -8.74 -5.32 -4.73
CA PRO A 114 -9.77 -4.92 -5.68
C PRO A 114 -10.86 -4.06 -5.08
N ILE A 115 -11.39 -4.46 -3.92
CA ILE A 115 -12.59 -3.86 -3.32
C ILE A 115 -12.34 -2.43 -2.82
N GLU A 116 -11.11 -2.11 -2.41
CA GLU A 116 -10.71 -0.75 -2.05
C GLU A 116 -10.65 0.18 -3.28
N HIS A 117 -10.31 -0.37 -4.44
CA HIS A 117 -10.07 0.36 -5.69
C HIS A 117 -11.27 0.34 -6.64
N MET A 118 -12.39 -0.31 -6.25
CA MET A 118 -13.59 -0.38 -7.09
C MET A 118 -14.30 0.97 -7.24
N GLY A 119 -14.32 1.49 -8.47
CA GLY A 119 -15.18 2.61 -8.86
C GLY A 119 -16.61 2.18 -9.22
N PRO A 120 -17.55 3.13 -9.35
CA PRO A 120 -18.95 2.86 -9.70
C PRO A 120 -19.13 2.17 -11.07
N GLU A 121 -18.20 2.39 -12.01
CA GLU A 121 -18.21 1.74 -13.33
C GLU A 121 -17.87 0.25 -13.24
N LEU A 122 -16.89 -0.11 -12.42
CA LEU A 122 -16.47 -1.50 -12.22
C LEU A 122 -17.49 -2.27 -11.36
N LEU A 123 -18.14 -1.59 -10.42
CA LEU A 123 -19.26 -2.17 -9.68
C LEU A 123 -20.43 -2.57 -10.60
N ALA A 124 -20.64 -1.85 -11.69
CA ALA A 124 -21.66 -2.17 -12.68
C ALA A 124 -21.29 -3.34 -13.59
N SER A 125 -20.01 -3.71 -13.71
CA SER A 125 -19.56 -4.87 -14.50
C SER A 125 -19.68 -6.19 -13.73
N ILE A 126 -19.71 -6.15 -12.39
CA ILE A 126 -19.81 -7.35 -11.56
C ILE A 126 -21.23 -7.95 -11.67
N PRO A 127 -21.35 -9.25 -11.99
CA PRO A 127 -22.65 -9.92 -12.04
C PRO A 127 -23.42 -9.81 -10.72
N GLU A 128 -24.74 -9.59 -10.79
CA GLU A 128 -25.61 -9.54 -9.59
C GLU A 128 -25.49 -10.78 -8.71
N GLU A 129 -25.23 -11.95 -9.30
CA GLU A 129 -24.96 -13.18 -8.56
C GLU A 129 -23.81 -13.00 -7.57
N HIS A 130 -22.72 -12.34 -7.98
CA HIS A 130 -21.55 -12.14 -7.12
C HIS A 130 -21.84 -11.08 -6.05
N LEU A 131 -22.50 -9.99 -6.41
CA LEU A 131 -22.89 -8.92 -5.48
C LEU A 131 -23.83 -9.44 -4.37
N SER A 132 -24.73 -10.36 -4.72
CA SER A 132 -25.69 -10.96 -3.78
C SER A 132 -25.05 -11.89 -2.74
N ARG A 133 -23.77 -12.26 -2.92
CA ARG A 133 -23.08 -13.15 -1.97
C ARG A 133 -22.78 -12.43 -0.67
N GLY A 134 -22.38 -11.15 -0.69
CA GLY A 134 -21.83 -10.50 0.51
C GLY A 134 -20.43 -11.03 0.85
N ILE A 135 -19.96 -10.76 2.06
CA ILE A 135 -18.60 -11.15 2.49
C ILE A 135 -18.65 -12.48 3.25
N ASP A 136 -17.91 -13.47 2.75
CA ASP A 136 -17.73 -14.80 3.37
C ASP A 136 -16.76 -14.69 4.57
N VAL A 137 -16.84 -15.61 5.54
CA VAL A 137 -15.89 -15.71 6.65
C VAL A 137 -14.99 -16.92 6.46
N GLY A 138 -13.68 -16.71 6.56
CA GLY A 138 -12.69 -17.78 6.59
C GLY A 138 -11.93 -17.79 7.91
N VAL A 139 -11.33 -18.92 8.24
CA VAL A 139 -10.48 -19.08 9.42
C VAL A 139 -9.19 -19.79 9.03
N SER A 140 -8.08 -19.45 9.67
CA SER A 140 -6.78 -20.07 9.40
C SER A 140 -5.89 -20.04 10.63
N VAL A 141 -5.03 -21.05 10.79
CA VAL A 141 -4.24 -21.25 12.01
C VAL A 141 -2.74 -21.25 11.77
N ILE A 142 -2.05 -20.38 12.50
CA ILE A 142 -0.61 -20.47 12.74
C ILE A 142 -0.41 -21.53 13.84
N LEU A 143 -0.21 -22.78 13.41
CA LEU A 143 0.09 -23.88 14.33
C LEU A 143 1.59 -23.87 14.64
N GLU A 144 1.91 -23.57 15.89
CA GLU A 144 3.28 -23.59 16.41
C GLU A 144 3.54 -24.87 17.20
N SER A 145 4.67 -25.54 16.96
CA SER A 145 5.15 -26.66 17.77
C SER A 145 5.86 -26.20 19.04
N SER A 146 6.04 -27.10 20.02
CA SER A 146 6.72 -26.78 21.28
C SER A 146 8.21 -26.40 21.12
N ASP A 147 8.81 -26.70 19.97
CA ASP A 147 10.16 -26.33 19.57
C ASP A 147 10.22 -25.18 18.54
N SER A 148 9.15 -24.36 18.48
CA SER A 148 9.08 -23.10 17.71
C SER A 148 9.21 -23.26 16.19
N TYR A 149 8.57 -24.29 15.63
CA TYR A 149 8.31 -24.40 14.20
C TYR A 149 6.85 -24.08 13.89
N VAL A 150 6.60 -23.48 12.74
CA VAL A 150 5.25 -23.14 12.27
C VAL A 150 4.89 -23.97 11.04
N LEU A 151 3.72 -24.59 11.06
CA LEU A 151 3.21 -25.39 9.93
C LEU A 151 2.61 -24.51 8.83
N MET A 152 3.05 -24.73 7.59
CA MET A 152 2.46 -24.17 6.37
C MET A 152 2.02 -25.30 5.44
N THR A 153 0.93 -25.10 4.69
CA THR A 153 0.45 -25.99 3.62
C THR A 153 0.49 -25.26 2.27
N ARG A 154 0.70 -26.00 1.19
CA ARG A 154 0.62 -25.50 -0.18
C ARG A 154 -0.65 -26.03 -0.81
N ARG A 155 -1.52 -25.11 -1.22
CA ARG A 155 -2.82 -25.42 -1.85
C ARG A 155 -2.61 -26.21 -3.13
N ALA A 156 -3.40 -27.27 -3.35
CA ALA A 156 -3.25 -28.13 -4.51
C ALA A 156 -3.42 -27.35 -5.84
N ALA A 157 -2.60 -27.68 -6.84
CA ALA A 157 -2.57 -26.96 -8.13
C ALA A 157 -3.92 -26.95 -8.88
N HIS A 158 -4.81 -27.92 -8.62
CA HIS A 158 -6.12 -28.03 -9.27
C HIS A 158 -7.22 -27.21 -8.58
N MET A 159 -6.92 -26.54 -7.45
CA MET A 159 -7.89 -25.71 -6.74
C MET A 159 -8.30 -24.47 -7.56
N LYS A 160 -9.58 -24.12 -7.48
CA LYS A 160 -10.14 -22.94 -8.19
C LYS A 160 -9.72 -21.60 -7.61
N THR A 161 -9.26 -21.56 -6.36
CA THR A 161 -8.87 -20.33 -5.66
C THR A 161 -7.49 -20.49 -5.06
N PHE A 162 -6.60 -19.57 -5.43
CA PHE A 162 -5.20 -19.54 -4.99
C PHE A 162 -4.45 -20.89 -5.13
N PRO A 163 -4.41 -21.49 -6.34
CA PRO A 163 -3.67 -22.73 -6.55
C PRO A 163 -2.17 -22.54 -6.29
N SER A 164 -1.53 -23.54 -5.70
CA SER A 164 -0.07 -23.61 -5.45
C SER A 164 0.51 -22.55 -4.50
N VAL A 165 -0.34 -21.77 -3.84
CA VAL A 165 0.07 -20.76 -2.85
C VAL A 165 0.28 -21.41 -1.48
N TRP A 166 1.34 -21.01 -0.79
CA TRP A 166 1.60 -21.38 0.60
C TRP A 166 0.75 -20.54 1.55
N VAL A 167 0.00 -21.20 2.41
CA VAL A 167 -0.87 -20.64 3.45
C VAL A 167 -0.80 -21.52 4.70
N PRO A 168 -1.15 -21.02 5.89
CA PRO A 168 -1.44 -21.90 7.02
C PRO A 168 -2.75 -22.65 6.75
N PRO A 169 -2.95 -23.84 7.34
CA PRO A 169 -4.19 -24.58 7.21
C PRO A 169 -5.42 -23.72 7.53
N GLY A 170 -6.47 -23.82 6.73
CA GLY A 170 -7.67 -23.02 6.93
C GLY A 170 -8.60 -22.92 5.71
N GLY A 171 -9.87 -22.68 6.00
CA GLY A 171 -10.91 -22.59 5.00
C GLY A 171 -12.17 -21.87 5.49
N HIS A 172 -13.33 -22.29 4.98
CA HIS A 172 -14.61 -21.64 5.25
C HIS A 172 -15.22 -22.20 6.53
N ILE A 173 -15.91 -21.34 7.28
CA ILE A 173 -16.72 -21.80 8.41
C ILE A 173 -18.03 -22.38 7.89
N GLU A 174 -18.38 -23.59 8.34
CA GLU A 174 -19.66 -24.24 8.12
C GLU A 174 -20.76 -23.66 9.03
N THR A 175 -22.04 -23.91 8.72
CA THR A 175 -23.12 -23.42 9.59
C THR A 175 -23.32 -24.33 10.79
N GLY A 176 -23.37 -23.75 11.98
CA GLY A 176 -23.58 -24.45 13.24
C GLY A 176 -22.30 -24.81 14.00
N GLU A 177 -21.12 -24.44 13.49
CA GLU A 177 -19.83 -24.60 14.20
C GLU A 177 -19.32 -23.27 14.77
N THR A 178 -18.48 -23.33 15.81
CA THR A 178 -17.72 -22.15 16.28
C THR A 178 -16.50 -21.89 15.39
N MET A 179 -15.87 -20.72 15.53
CA MET A 179 -14.64 -20.42 14.77
C MET A 179 -13.52 -21.41 15.11
N GLU A 180 -13.40 -21.78 16.37
CA GLU A 180 -12.41 -22.74 16.88
C GLU A 180 -12.65 -24.15 16.32
N GLU A 181 -13.91 -24.60 16.29
CA GLU A 181 -14.31 -25.88 15.69
C GLU A 181 -13.98 -25.91 14.19
N GLY A 182 -14.30 -24.83 13.47
CA GLY A 182 -13.99 -24.70 12.04
C GLY A 182 -12.49 -24.73 11.77
N VAL A 183 -11.67 -24.02 12.55
CA VAL A 183 -10.20 -24.08 12.42
C VAL A 183 -9.66 -25.48 12.64
N LEU A 184 -10.12 -26.17 13.70
CA LEU A 184 -9.66 -27.54 13.98
C LEU A 184 -10.11 -28.54 12.92
N ARG A 185 -11.29 -28.35 12.34
CA ARG A 185 -11.79 -29.16 11.23
C ARG A 185 -10.89 -28.98 10.00
N GLU A 186 -10.65 -27.75 9.57
CA GLU A 186 -9.80 -27.45 8.40
C GLU A 186 -8.36 -27.93 8.59
N LEU A 187 -7.80 -27.77 9.81
CA LEU A 187 -6.48 -28.33 10.13
C LEU A 187 -6.46 -29.86 9.96
N ARG A 188 -7.51 -30.56 10.38
CA ARG A 188 -7.64 -32.01 10.26
C ARG A 188 -7.87 -32.45 8.82
N GLU A 189 -8.68 -31.73 8.07
CA GLU A 189 -9.00 -32.03 6.66
C GLU A 189 -7.75 -31.87 5.79
N GLU A 190 -7.01 -30.77 5.92
CA GLU A 190 -5.81 -30.53 5.12
C GLU A 190 -4.62 -31.43 5.54
N THR A 191 -4.42 -31.62 6.85
CA THR A 191 -3.15 -32.17 7.38
C THR A 191 -3.28 -33.52 8.08
N GLY A 192 -4.50 -33.95 8.40
CA GLY A 192 -4.76 -35.16 9.18
C GLY A 192 -4.47 -35.04 10.69
N LEU A 193 -3.99 -33.88 11.16
CA LEU A 193 -3.69 -33.66 12.58
C LEU A 193 -4.99 -33.46 13.36
N ASP A 194 -5.35 -34.47 14.18
CA ASP A 194 -6.55 -34.43 15.01
C ASP A 194 -6.23 -33.88 16.40
N PHE A 195 -6.38 -32.56 16.55
CA PHE A 195 -6.27 -31.88 17.83
C PHE A 195 -7.62 -31.69 18.51
N LYS A 196 -7.56 -31.66 19.84
CA LYS A 196 -8.60 -31.12 20.72
C LYS A 196 -8.01 -29.94 21.48
N MET A 197 -8.87 -29.06 21.98
CA MET A 197 -8.48 -27.81 22.65
C MET A 197 -7.53 -28.01 23.85
N ASP A 198 -7.56 -29.15 24.52
CA ASP A 198 -6.66 -29.52 25.63
C ASP A 198 -5.21 -29.83 25.21
N HIS A 199 -4.92 -29.95 23.91
CA HIS A 199 -3.57 -30.21 23.41
C HIS A 199 -2.73 -28.94 23.21
N PHE A 200 -3.35 -27.76 23.33
CA PHE A 200 -2.68 -26.47 23.17
C PHE A 200 -2.39 -25.83 24.52
N SER A 201 -1.23 -25.22 24.63
CA SER A 201 -0.82 -24.47 25.83
C SER A 201 -1.23 -23.00 25.78
N GLU A 202 -1.36 -22.45 24.57
CA GLU A 202 -1.85 -21.10 24.32
C GLU A 202 -2.73 -21.09 23.06
N GLU A 203 -3.83 -20.33 23.13
CA GLU A 203 -4.73 -20.05 22.02
C GLU A 203 -5.02 -18.55 21.97
N SER A 204 -4.93 -17.94 20.78
CA SER A 204 -5.28 -16.53 20.61
C SER A 204 -5.71 -16.22 19.19
N VAL A 205 -6.56 -15.20 19.03
CA VAL A 205 -6.87 -14.59 17.73
C VAL A 205 -5.78 -13.56 17.44
N LEU A 206 -5.04 -13.76 16.34
CA LEU A 206 -3.96 -12.88 15.92
C LEU A 206 -4.48 -11.61 15.25
N GLY A 207 -5.41 -11.75 14.30
CA GLY A 207 -5.81 -10.66 13.42
C GLY A 207 -6.83 -11.05 12.37
N LEU A 208 -7.32 -10.05 11.67
CA LEU A 208 -8.29 -10.16 10.58
C LEU A 208 -7.62 -9.75 9.26
N TRP A 209 -7.86 -10.49 8.20
CA TRP A 209 -7.36 -10.18 6.88
C TRP A 209 -8.48 -10.15 5.85
N GLU A 210 -8.71 -8.99 5.24
CA GLU A 210 -9.66 -8.82 4.15
C GLU A 210 -9.01 -9.23 2.82
N SER A 211 -9.63 -10.23 2.17
CA SER A 211 -9.08 -10.93 1.02
C SER A 211 -10.11 -11.12 -0.08
N THR A 212 -9.66 -11.07 -1.33
CA THR A 212 -10.52 -11.20 -2.50
C THR A 212 -9.90 -12.17 -3.51
N TYR A 213 -10.72 -12.80 -4.33
CA TYR A 213 -10.25 -13.63 -5.43
C TYR A 213 -10.98 -13.29 -6.73
N PRO A 214 -10.28 -13.00 -7.84
CA PRO A 214 -8.82 -12.83 -7.95
C PRO A 214 -8.24 -11.73 -7.03
N PRO A 215 -6.96 -11.81 -6.63
CA PRO A 215 -6.41 -10.91 -5.60
C PRO A 215 -6.18 -9.47 -6.04
N MET A 216 -6.26 -9.16 -7.33
CA MET A 216 -6.06 -7.82 -7.91
C MET A 216 -6.89 -7.68 -9.19
N LEU A 217 -7.26 -6.44 -9.55
CA LEU A 217 -8.11 -6.16 -10.71
C LEU A 217 -7.49 -6.55 -12.05
N ALA A 218 -6.16 -6.49 -12.17
CA ALA A 218 -5.43 -6.93 -13.36
C ALA A 218 -5.66 -8.42 -13.71
N LEU A 219 -6.05 -9.25 -12.73
CA LEU A 219 -6.31 -10.67 -12.91
C LEU A 219 -7.81 -10.98 -13.19
N GLY A 220 -8.67 -9.96 -13.17
CA GLY A 220 -10.11 -10.07 -13.42
C GLY A 220 -10.96 -9.52 -12.27
N ASP A 221 -12.26 -9.39 -12.53
CA ASP A 221 -13.21 -8.85 -11.56
C ASP A 221 -13.31 -9.75 -10.32
N PRO A 222 -13.40 -9.19 -9.09
CA PRO A 222 -13.46 -9.97 -7.88
C PRO A 222 -14.73 -10.85 -7.86
N VAL A 223 -14.53 -12.15 -7.68
CA VAL A 223 -15.57 -13.18 -7.63
C VAL A 223 -15.87 -13.62 -6.19
N ARG A 224 -14.88 -13.51 -5.31
CA ARG A 224 -15.02 -13.82 -3.89
C ARG A 224 -14.44 -12.70 -3.03
N HIS A 225 -15.06 -12.50 -1.88
CA HIS A 225 -14.64 -11.54 -0.87
C HIS A 225 -14.79 -12.21 0.51
N HIS A 226 -13.70 -12.26 1.27
CA HIS A 226 -13.64 -12.90 2.56
C HIS A 226 -12.99 -12.00 3.61
N ILE A 227 -13.41 -12.15 4.86
CA ILE A 227 -12.60 -11.79 6.03
C ILE A 227 -12.06 -13.08 6.61
N VAL A 228 -10.74 -13.21 6.65
CA VAL A 228 -10.03 -14.35 7.24
C VAL A 228 -9.66 -13.99 8.68
N VAL A 229 -10.07 -14.82 9.64
CA VAL A 229 -9.67 -14.71 11.05
C VAL A 229 -8.45 -15.62 11.26
N TYR A 230 -7.32 -15.04 11.62
CA TYR A 230 -6.11 -15.80 11.92
C TYR A 230 -6.04 -16.14 13.41
N PHE A 231 -5.79 -17.41 13.70
CA PHE A 231 -5.54 -17.95 15.03
C PHE A 231 -4.07 -18.31 15.20
N HIS A 232 -3.60 -18.28 16.44
CA HIS A 232 -2.33 -18.88 16.85
C HIS A 232 -2.60 -19.93 17.91
N PHE A 233 -2.20 -21.17 17.62
CA PHE A 233 -2.29 -22.30 18.54
C PHE A 233 -0.88 -22.83 18.82
N HIS A 234 -0.50 -22.87 20.09
CA HIS A 234 0.80 -23.39 20.52
C HIS A 234 0.65 -24.82 21.05
N SER A 235 1.10 -25.79 20.25
CA SER A 235 1.07 -27.22 20.57
C SER A 235 2.06 -27.58 21.67
N THR A 236 1.69 -28.56 22.49
CA THR A 236 2.58 -29.16 23.49
C THR A 236 3.58 -30.14 22.88
N LEU A 237 3.37 -30.58 21.64
CA LEU A 237 4.20 -31.56 20.94
C LEU A 237 5.28 -30.91 20.06
N PRO A 238 6.47 -31.53 19.93
CA PRO A 238 7.52 -31.04 19.03
C PRO A 238 7.17 -31.33 17.56
N HIS A 239 7.74 -30.55 16.64
CA HIS A 239 7.37 -30.64 15.21
C HIS A 239 7.64 -32.03 14.61
N GLN A 240 8.66 -32.75 15.07
CA GLN A 240 9.00 -34.08 14.55
C GLN A 240 7.90 -35.12 14.85
N GLU A 241 7.30 -35.07 16.04
CA GLU A 241 6.17 -35.95 16.40
C GLU A 241 4.91 -35.60 15.60
N LEU A 242 4.68 -34.31 15.34
CA LEU A 242 3.58 -33.84 14.51
C LEU A 242 3.79 -34.22 13.04
N GLN A 243 5.02 -34.14 12.55
CA GLN A 243 5.43 -34.54 11.20
C GLN A 243 5.15 -36.02 10.92
N GLU A 244 5.35 -36.91 11.90
CA GLU A 244 5.02 -38.34 11.78
C GLU A 244 3.52 -38.61 11.71
N GLN A 245 2.70 -37.69 12.24
CA GLN A 245 1.24 -37.81 12.25
C GLN A 245 0.57 -37.21 11.02
N LEU A 246 1.31 -36.43 10.21
CA LEU A 246 0.77 -35.80 9.00
C LEU A 246 0.20 -36.84 8.04
N LYS A 247 -1.03 -36.59 7.58
CA LYS A 247 -1.73 -37.30 6.50
C LYS A 247 -2.39 -36.26 5.63
N LEU A 248 -1.66 -35.80 4.62
CA LEU A 248 -2.08 -34.70 3.77
C LEU A 248 -3.20 -35.16 2.83
N ASP A 249 -4.26 -34.38 2.72
CA ASP A 249 -5.28 -34.62 1.70
C ASP A 249 -4.87 -33.98 0.37
N HIS A 250 -4.47 -34.82 -0.59
CA HIS A 250 -4.08 -34.41 -1.95
C HIS A 250 -5.15 -33.61 -2.72
N THR A 251 -6.42 -33.66 -2.30
CA THR A 251 -7.51 -32.89 -2.91
C THR A 251 -7.51 -31.42 -2.46
N GLU A 252 -6.87 -31.11 -1.33
CA GLU A 252 -6.82 -29.77 -0.76
C GLU A 252 -5.42 -29.17 -0.82
N VAL A 253 -4.40 -29.98 -0.49
CA VAL A 253 -3.00 -29.55 -0.40
C VAL A 253 -2.09 -30.51 -1.16
N ASP A 254 -1.03 -30.00 -1.76
CA ASP A 254 -0.02 -30.82 -2.44
C ASP A 254 1.32 -30.88 -1.69
N ALA A 255 1.52 -30.01 -0.70
CA ALA A 255 2.70 -30.01 0.16
C ALA A 255 2.44 -29.39 1.54
N ALA A 256 3.30 -29.71 2.50
CA ALA A 256 3.38 -29.09 3.82
C ALA A 256 4.84 -28.85 4.21
N ALA A 257 5.10 -27.81 5.01
CA ALA A 257 6.43 -27.44 5.47
C ALA A 257 6.38 -26.96 6.92
N TRP A 258 7.40 -27.31 7.70
CA TRP A 258 7.64 -26.74 9.03
C TRP A 258 8.71 -25.67 8.93
N LEU A 259 8.34 -24.43 9.25
CA LEU A 259 9.25 -23.29 9.18
C LEU A 259 9.83 -22.99 10.57
N PRO A 260 11.16 -23.05 10.77
CA PRO A 260 11.75 -22.64 12.03
C PRO A 260 11.54 -21.14 12.27
N LEU A 261 11.47 -20.72 13.54
CA LEU A 261 11.26 -19.33 13.93
C LEU A 261 12.23 -18.35 13.24
N SER A 262 13.51 -18.70 13.10
CA SER A 262 14.50 -17.87 12.42
C SER A 262 14.16 -17.60 10.95
N LEU A 263 13.61 -18.59 10.25
CA LEU A 263 13.15 -18.44 8.88
C LEU A 263 11.87 -17.60 8.82
N VAL A 264 10.95 -17.76 9.79
CA VAL A 264 9.74 -16.94 9.90
C VAL A 264 10.11 -15.46 10.08
N GLU A 265 11.05 -15.16 10.98
CA GLU A 265 11.59 -13.80 11.17
C GLU A 265 12.19 -13.24 9.89
N ALA A 266 12.97 -14.05 9.18
CA ALA A 266 13.61 -13.65 7.94
C ALA A 266 12.58 -13.37 6.83
N ILE A 267 11.57 -14.25 6.67
CA ILE A 267 10.44 -14.07 5.73
C ILE A 267 9.70 -12.76 6.02
N VAL A 268 9.36 -12.48 7.28
CA VAL A 268 8.62 -11.26 7.63
C VAL A 268 9.45 -10.00 7.37
N ASN A 269 10.76 -10.04 7.62
CA ASN A 269 11.67 -8.91 7.42
C ASN A 269 12.23 -8.80 5.99
N VAL A 270 11.92 -9.77 5.11
CA VAL A 270 12.46 -9.87 3.75
C VAL A 270 13.99 -9.88 3.74
N ASP A 271 14.59 -10.56 4.72
CA ASP A 271 16.04 -10.76 4.80
C ASP A 271 16.38 -12.17 4.33
N ILE A 272 17.10 -12.31 3.22
CA ILE A 272 17.47 -13.62 2.67
C ILE A 272 18.84 -14.10 3.19
N ASN A 273 19.56 -13.27 3.94
CA ASN A 273 20.94 -13.57 4.34
C ASN A 273 20.98 -14.67 5.41
N GLY A 274 21.82 -15.69 5.18
CA GLY A 274 22.03 -16.77 6.15
C GLY A 274 20.93 -17.84 6.18
N ILE A 275 20.02 -17.83 5.20
CA ILE A 275 18.98 -18.86 5.03
C ILE A 275 19.53 -20.00 4.15
N PRO A 276 19.16 -21.27 4.42
CA PRO A 276 19.46 -22.39 3.52
C PRO A 276 18.99 -22.15 2.07
N GLU A 277 19.67 -22.71 1.08
CA GLU A 277 19.27 -22.59 -0.33
C GLU A 277 17.91 -23.25 -0.63
N SER A 278 17.60 -24.31 0.10
CA SER A 278 16.37 -25.08 -0.01
C SER A 278 15.78 -25.39 1.36
N ILE A 279 14.45 -25.46 1.42
CA ILE A 279 13.69 -25.74 2.65
C ILE A 279 12.99 -27.09 2.47
N PRO A 280 13.12 -28.02 3.43
CA PRO A 280 12.50 -29.33 3.35
C PRO A 280 10.98 -29.23 3.43
N VAL A 281 10.30 -30.00 2.60
CA VAL A 281 8.84 -30.08 2.54
C VAL A 281 8.38 -31.53 2.41
N THR A 282 7.18 -31.82 2.90
CA THR A 282 6.49 -33.09 2.64
C THR A 282 5.47 -32.87 1.54
N THR A 283 5.61 -33.56 0.41
CA THR A 283 4.64 -33.53 -0.70
C THR A 283 3.75 -34.77 -0.67
N VAL A 284 2.55 -34.65 -1.23
CA VAL A 284 1.61 -35.77 -1.39
C VAL A 284 1.24 -35.91 -2.86
N ASN A 285 1.27 -37.15 -3.36
CA ASN A 285 0.86 -37.46 -4.74
C ASN A 285 -0.61 -37.90 -4.82
N GLU A 286 -1.14 -38.09 -6.04
CA GLU A 286 -2.52 -38.53 -6.28
C GLU A 286 -2.87 -39.90 -5.66
N SER A 287 -1.87 -40.70 -5.28
CA SER A 287 -2.06 -41.99 -4.58
C SER A 287 -2.05 -41.87 -3.05
N GLY A 288 -1.93 -40.65 -2.50
CA GLY A 288 -1.84 -40.38 -1.06
C GLY A 288 -0.48 -40.75 -0.44
N LEU A 289 0.56 -40.99 -1.26
CA LEU A 289 1.90 -41.30 -0.79
C LEU A 289 2.65 -40.02 -0.46
N HIS A 290 3.22 -39.96 0.74
CA HIS A 290 4.04 -38.85 1.21
C HIS A 290 5.49 -39.00 0.73
N ILE A 291 6.05 -37.94 0.17
CA ILE A 291 7.42 -37.89 -0.35
C ILE A 291 8.12 -36.67 0.26
N GLN A 292 9.33 -36.88 0.79
CA GLN A 292 10.19 -35.78 1.21
C GLN A 292 10.78 -35.09 -0.04
N ASP A 293 10.64 -33.78 -0.10
CA ASP A 293 11.08 -32.95 -1.20
C ASP A 293 11.66 -31.64 -0.64
N GLU A 294 12.17 -30.77 -1.51
CA GLU A 294 12.73 -29.49 -1.11
C GLU A 294 12.23 -28.35 -2.01
N VAL A 295 12.00 -27.18 -1.41
CA VAL A 295 11.57 -25.98 -2.12
C VAL A 295 12.61 -24.89 -1.96
N ALA A 296 12.98 -24.25 -3.07
CA ALA A 296 13.94 -23.17 -3.10
C ALA A 296 13.53 -22.03 -2.16
N ALA A 297 14.48 -21.52 -1.36
CA ALA A 297 14.19 -20.52 -0.33
C ALA A 297 13.55 -19.25 -0.89
N GLN A 298 13.93 -18.84 -2.11
CA GLN A 298 13.39 -17.66 -2.79
C GLN A 298 11.86 -17.71 -2.93
N THR A 299 11.26 -18.90 -3.00
CA THR A 299 9.79 -19.09 -3.08
C THR A 299 9.05 -18.45 -1.90
N TRP A 300 9.66 -18.46 -0.71
CA TRP A 300 9.08 -17.92 0.53
C TRP A 300 9.20 -16.39 0.60
N PHE A 301 10.12 -15.81 -0.19
CA PHE A 301 10.36 -14.37 -0.32
C PHE A 301 9.65 -13.74 -1.53
N GLU A 302 9.03 -14.53 -2.39
CA GLU A 302 8.30 -14.04 -3.54
C GLU A 302 7.09 -13.17 -3.12
N GLU A 303 7.13 -11.88 -3.44
CA GLU A 303 6.11 -10.91 -3.07
C GLU A 303 5.08 -10.67 -4.17
N ARG A 304 5.36 -11.05 -5.42
CA ARG A 304 4.45 -10.80 -6.55
C ARG A 304 3.19 -11.61 -6.40
N ALA A 305 2.07 -10.94 -6.18
CA ALA A 305 0.79 -11.61 -5.91
C ALA A 305 0.26 -12.48 -7.07
N SER A 306 0.76 -12.28 -8.29
CA SER A 306 0.47 -13.09 -9.49
C SER A 306 1.27 -14.39 -9.59
N HIS A 307 2.35 -14.56 -8.81
CA HIS A 307 3.19 -15.76 -8.90
C HIS A 307 2.46 -16.99 -8.30
N PRO A 308 2.42 -18.15 -9.01
CA PRO A 308 1.66 -19.32 -8.55
C PRO A 308 2.30 -20.04 -7.37
N HIS A 309 3.64 -20.01 -7.26
CA HIS A 309 4.40 -20.62 -6.16
C HIS A 309 4.98 -19.52 -5.28
N ARG A 310 4.24 -19.11 -4.25
CA ARG A 310 4.65 -18.04 -3.32
C ARG A 310 3.98 -18.21 -1.97
N LEU A 311 4.46 -17.46 -0.97
CA LEU A 311 3.73 -17.25 0.27
C LEU A 311 2.58 -16.27 0.04
N SER A 312 1.39 -16.56 0.60
CA SER A 312 0.27 -15.61 0.55
C SER A 312 0.60 -14.32 1.29
N THR A 313 0.12 -13.19 0.77
CA THR A 313 0.32 -11.88 1.42
C THR A 313 -0.39 -11.80 2.77
N GLY A 314 -1.56 -12.45 2.90
CA GLY A 314 -2.25 -12.59 4.19
C GLY A 314 -1.47 -13.44 5.18
N THR A 315 -0.80 -14.49 4.70
CA THR A 315 0.06 -15.33 5.54
C THR A 315 1.27 -14.56 6.05
N ARG A 316 1.93 -13.75 5.21
CA ARG A 316 3.03 -12.87 5.66
C ARG A 316 2.56 -11.91 6.75
N HIS A 317 1.36 -11.36 6.63
CA HIS A 317 0.75 -10.52 7.66
C HIS A 317 0.46 -11.30 8.96
N ALA A 318 -0.11 -12.50 8.86
CA ALA A 318 -0.37 -13.36 10.02
C ALA A 318 0.93 -13.74 10.77
N LEU A 319 2.01 -14.05 10.04
CA LEU A 319 3.33 -14.32 10.63
C LEU A 319 3.90 -13.09 11.33
N ALA A 320 3.70 -11.88 10.77
CA ALA A 320 4.11 -10.64 11.44
C ALA A 320 3.36 -10.43 12.77
N LEU A 321 2.05 -10.67 12.79
CA LEU A 321 1.24 -10.60 14.02
C LEU A 321 1.66 -11.66 15.04
N TYR A 322 1.97 -12.88 14.59
CA TYR A 322 2.51 -13.94 15.42
C TYR A 322 3.81 -13.51 16.12
N LEU A 323 4.79 -12.95 15.39
CA LEU A 323 6.05 -12.47 15.97
C LEU A 323 5.84 -11.31 16.96
N GLN A 324 4.90 -10.41 16.66
CA GLN A 324 4.54 -9.32 17.57
C GLN A 324 3.94 -9.86 18.87
N ASN A 325 3.04 -10.84 18.80
CA ASN A 325 2.39 -11.43 19.97
C ASN A 325 3.41 -12.13 20.88
N ARG A 326 4.40 -12.83 20.29
CA ARG A 326 5.52 -13.44 21.04
C ARG A 326 6.35 -12.41 21.78
N SER A 327 6.65 -11.28 21.14
CA SER A 327 7.48 -10.21 21.71
C SER A 327 6.84 -9.49 22.91
N ILE A 328 5.53 -9.66 23.11
CA ILE A 328 4.77 -9.09 24.23
C ILE A 328 4.86 -9.98 25.49
N SER A 329 5.33 -11.23 25.36
CA SER A 329 5.72 -12.09 26.49
C SER A 329 7.16 -11.75 26.95
N PRO A 330 7.47 -11.66 28.26
CA PRO A 330 8.63 -10.89 28.71
C PRO A 330 9.94 -11.66 28.54
N PRO A 331 10.95 -11.12 27.86
CA PRO A 331 12.33 -11.46 28.12
C PRO A 331 12.83 -10.55 29.24
N THR A 332 13.14 -11.17 30.37
CA THR A 332 14.02 -10.62 31.41
C THR A 332 15.24 -9.92 30.80
N THR A 333 15.53 -8.73 31.33
CA THR A 333 16.79 -7.97 31.19
C THR A 333 16.88 -6.96 30.03
N LEU A 334 16.20 -5.83 30.21
CA LEU A 334 16.50 -4.56 29.52
C LEU A 334 17.84 -4.00 30.02
N THR A 335 18.90 -4.12 29.21
CA THR A 335 20.08 -3.26 29.33
C THR A 335 19.82 -1.97 28.57
N TYR A 336 19.49 -0.94 29.35
CA TYR A 336 19.52 0.47 28.97
C TYR A 336 20.89 0.87 28.39
N LEU A 337 20.89 1.57 27.26
CA LEU A 337 21.88 2.61 27.00
C LEU A 337 21.17 3.89 26.53
N ASN A 338 20.85 4.70 27.53
CA ASN A 338 20.73 6.14 27.43
C ASN A 338 22.12 6.74 27.16
N THR A 339 22.24 7.61 26.17
CA THR A 339 23.22 8.71 26.15
C THR A 339 22.69 9.84 25.27
N THR A 340 22.05 10.83 25.90
CA THR A 340 22.55 12.21 26.15
C THR A 340 22.25 13.23 25.05
N LEU A 341 21.09 13.89 25.21
CA LEU A 341 20.88 15.30 24.91
C LEU A 341 21.55 16.15 26.01
N SER A 342 22.56 16.96 25.65
CA SER A 342 22.80 18.25 26.33
C SER A 342 23.84 19.11 25.61
N LEU A 343 23.40 20.35 25.37
CA LEU A 343 24.16 21.61 25.36
C LEU A 343 25.10 21.92 24.18
N ALA A 344 24.69 22.90 23.37
CA ALA A 344 25.52 24.07 23.06
C ALA A 344 24.66 25.24 22.54
N LEU A 345 24.32 26.17 23.44
CA LEU A 345 24.05 27.57 23.10
C LEU A 345 25.41 28.25 22.91
N MET A 346 25.80 28.62 21.69
CA MET A 346 26.86 29.58 21.42
C MET A 346 26.50 30.39 20.17
N SER A 347 26.42 31.69 20.36
CA SER A 347 26.33 32.75 19.35
C SER A 347 27.48 32.65 18.34
N PHE A 348 27.23 32.85 17.05
CA PHE A 348 28.30 33.25 16.12
C PHE A 348 27.81 34.17 14.99
N ASP A 349 28.63 35.19 14.79
CA ASP A 349 28.53 36.28 13.82
C ASP A 349 28.50 35.82 12.36
N ALA A 350 27.78 36.62 11.57
CA ALA A 350 27.73 36.56 10.12
C ALA A 350 29.10 36.88 9.50
N GLN A 351 29.65 35.92 8.74
CA GLN A 351 30.45 36.23 7.55
C GLN A 351 30.13 35.22 6.44
N GLU A 352 29.77 35.78 5.28
CA GLU A 352 29.38 35.11 4.05
C GLU A 352 30.47 34.14 3.56
N THR A 353 30.11 32.88 3.35
CA THR A 353 30.86 31.95 2.49
C THR A 353 29.90 31.27 1.51
N PRO A 354 30.30 31.00 0.26
CA PRO A 354 29.45 30.32 -0.71
C PRO A 354 29.30 28.85 -0.30
N MET A 355 28.09 28.48 0.13
CA MET A 355 27.77 27.13 0.57
C MET A 355 27.80 26.14 -0.60
N SER A 356 28.69 25.16 -0.52
CA SER A 356 28.68 23.94 -1.34
C SER A 356 27.38 23.17 -1.15
N PRO A 357 26.84 22.47 -2.17
CA PRO A 357 25.62 21.68 -2.02
C PRO A 357 25.82 20.57 -0.99
N PRO A 358 24.78 20.21 -0.20
CA PRO A 358 24.88 19.12 0.76
C PRO A 358 25.10 17.80 0.01
N LEU A 359 26.16 17.09 0.38
CA LEU A 359 26.49 15.78 -0.19
C LEU A 359 25.45 14.73 0.20
N MET A 360 25.15 13.83 -0.74
CA MET A 360 24.35 12.63 -0.55
C MET A 360 24.86 11.83 0.67
N PRO A 361 24.00 11.19 1.47
CA PRO A 361 24.45 10.28 2.52
C PRO A 361 25.39 9.20 1.93
N PRO A 362 26.54 8.91 2.55
CA PRO A 362 27.50 7.94 2.02
C PRO A 362 26.91 6.55 1.75
N ASP A 363 25.86 6.18 2.49
CA ASP A 363 25.16 4.90 2.38
C ASP A 363 24.26 4.82 1.13
N GLU A 364 23.69 5.94 0.68
CA GLU A 364 22.91 6.02 -0.57
C GLU A 364 23.84 6.01 -1.78
N GLU A 365 24.99 6.70 -1.70
CA GLU A 365 26.01 6.70 -2.75
C GLU A 365 26.65 5.30 -2.89
N ARG A 366 26.90 4.61 -1.77
CA ARG A 366 27.38 3.22 -1.75
C ARG A 366 26.35 2.26 -2.34
N ARG A 367 25.07 2.35 -1.97
CA ARG A 367 23.99 1.53 -2.57
C ARG A 367 23.84 1.77 -4.08
N MET A 368 23.97 3.03 -4.53
CA MET A 368 23.98 3.34 -5.96
C MET A 368 25.20 2.73 -6.67
N GLN A 369 26.38 2.71 -6.03
CA GLN A 369 27.58 2.07 -6.58
C GLN A 369 27.46 0.54 -6.60
N GLU A 370 26.91 -0.08 -5.56
CA GLU A 370 26.67 -1.53 -5.46
C GLU A 370 25.66 -2.02 -6.52
N VAL A 371 24.58 -1.29 -6.77
CA VAL A 371 23.60 -1.64 -7.83
C VAL A 371 24.18 -1.42 -9.22
N VAL A 372 25.00 -0.38 -9.42
CA VAL A 372 25.74 -0.18 -10.67
C VAL A 372 26.72 -1.34 -10.88
N GLU A 373 27.36 -1.84 -9.82
CA GLU A 373 28.21 -3.03 -9.87
C GLU A 373 27.41 -4.32 -10.11
N GLU A 374 26.22 -4.53 -9.54
CA GLU A 374 25.36 -5.69 -9.84
C GLU A 374 24.90 -5.71 -11.30
N VAL A 375 24.49 -4.56 -11.83
CA VAL A 375 24.15 -4.41 -13.26
C VAL A 375 25.37 -4.66 -14.15
N GLN A 376 26.58 -4.34 -13.67
CA GLN A 376 27.85 -4.61 -14.37
C GLN A 376 28.39 -6.05 -14.15
N LEU A 377 28.04 -6.74 -13.06
CA LEU A 377 28.47 -8.11 -12.74
C LEU A 377 27.65 -9.15 -13.50
N ALA A 378 26.33 -8.94 -13.65
CA ALA A 378 25.48 -9.73 -14.54
C ALA A 378 25.95 -9.67 -16.02
N ASP A 379 26.82 -8.71 -16.32
CA ASP A 379 27.34 -8.33 -17.63
C ASP A 379 28.66 -9.05 -18.02
N ARG A 380 29.36 -9.71 -17.08
CA ARG A 380 30.64 -10.42 -17.37
C ARG A 380 30.48 -11.87 -17.83
N ASP A 381 29.44 -12.57 -17.37
CA ASP A 381 29.31 -14.03 -17.59
C ASP A 381 28.67 -14.43 -18.93
N ARG A 382 28.38 -13.49 -19.84
CA ARG A 382 27.55 -13.79 -21.05
C ARG A 382 28.20 -13.51 -22.40
N LEU A 383 29.50 -13.26 -22.44
CA LEU A 383 30.25 -13.06 -23.69
C LEU A 383 30.58 -14.37 -24.45
N GLU A 384 30.12 -15.54 -23.99
CA GLU A 384 30.50 -16.84 -24.58
C GLU A 384 29.31 -17.77 -24.93
N SER A 385 28.17 -17.25 -25.42
CA SER A 385 27.07 -18.11 -25.88
C SER A 385 26.52 -17.72 -27.27
N ASP A 386 26.51 -18.70 -28.17
CA ASP A 386 26.45 -18.57 -29.64
C ASP A 386 25.01 -18.53 -30.20
N SER A 387 24.03 -17.94 -29.49
CA SER A 387 22.63 -17.91 -29.93
C SER A 387 21.86 -16.60 -29.58
N PRO A 388 22.30 -15.42 -30.05
CA PRO A 388 21.65 -14.13 -29.78
C PRO A 388 20.21 -14.00 -30.35
N VAL A 389 19.82 -14.86 -31.30
CA VAL A 389 18.53 -14.75 -32.01
C VAL A 389 17.35 -15.29 -31.19
N LYS A 390 17.56 -16.32 -30.35
CA LYS A 390 16.49 -16.89 -29.50
C LYS A 390 16.14 -15.98 -28.32
N GLU A 391 17.14 -15.29 -27.76
CA GLU A 391 16.99 -14.42 -26.60
C GLU A 391 16.24 -13.11 -26.92
N GLY A 392 16.39 -12.61 -28.15
CA GLY A 392 15.74 -11.38 -28.62
C GLY A 392 14.32 -11.53 -29.18
N ILE A 393 13.79 -12.74 -29.29
CA ILE A 393 12.51 -12.95 -30.00
C ILE A 393 11.33 -12.25 -29.30
N LEU A 394 11.28 -12.31 -27.97
CA LEU A 394 10.24 -11.62 -27.19
C LEU A 394 10.33 -10.09 -27.32
N HIS A 395 11.54 -9.56 -27.39
CA HIS A 395 11.81 -8.13 -27.53
C HIS A 395 11.34 -7.61 -28.89
N ASP A 396 11.65 -8.32 -29.96
CA ASP A 396 11.23 -7.98 -31.32
C ASP A 396 9.71 -8.06 -31.49
N LEU A 397 9.07 -9.14 -30.99
CA LEU A 397 7.62 -9.29 -31.03
C LEU A 397 6.89 -8.22 -30.20
N ALA A 398 7.40 -7.94 -29.00
CA ALA A 398 6.87 -6.89 -28.13
C ALA A 398 6.97 -5.50 -28.78
N PHE A 399 8.09 -5.20 -29.45
CA PHE A 399 8.29 -3.93 -30.16
C PHE A 399 7.41 -3.81 -31.41
N ARG A 400 7.27 -4.88 -32.19
CA ARG A 400 6.42 -4.90 -33.41
C ARG A 400 4.93 -4.90 -33.09
N GLY A 401 4.53 -5.36 -31.90
CA GLY A 401 3.12 -5.46 -31.52
C GLY A 401 2.45 -6.77 -31.92
N ASP A 402 3.21 -7.85 -32.16
CA ASP A 402 2.62 -9.14 -32.56
C ASP A 402 2.11 -9.90 -31.34
N VAL A 403 0.88 -9.56 -30.92
CA VAL A 403 0.21 -10.13 -29.74
C VAL A 403 0.01 -11.64 -29.86
N HIS A 404 -0.32 -12.14 -31.05
CA HIS A 404 -0.64 -13.56 -31.22
C HIS A 404 0.62 -14.42 -31.16
N ALA A 405 1.68 -14.03 -31.86
CA ALA A 405 2.95 -14.75 -31.78
C ALA A 405 3.53 -14.70 -30.37
N LEU A 406 3.45 -13.52 -29.72
CA LEU A 406 3.93 -13.34 -28.35
C LEU A 406 3.20 -14.25 -27.36
N LYS A 407 1.86 -14.32 -27.44
CA LYS A 407 1.05 -15.19 -26.60
C LYS A 407 1.37 -16.68 -26.82
N SER A 408 1.45 -17.11 -28.07
CA SER A 408 1.75 -18.52 -28.40
C SER A 408 3.14 -18.95 -27.94
N LEU A 409 4.13 -18.05 -28.00
CA LEU A 409 5.49 -18.34 -27.51
C LEU A 409 5.57 -18.40 -25.99
N LEU A 410 4.84 -17.53 -25.28
CA LEU A 410 4.82 -17.48 -23.81
C LEU A 410 4.03 -18.62 -23.16
N GLU A 411 3.28 -19.41 -23.93
CA GLU A 411 2.70 -20.68 -23.47
C GLU A 411 3.77 -21.77 -23.23
N SER A 412 4.97 -21.63 -23.82
CA SER A 412 6.11 -22.52 -23.57
C SER A 412 6.89 -22.10 -22.33
N GLN A 413 7.11 -23.04 -21.41
CA GLN A 413 7.84 -22.80 -20.16
C GLN A 413 9.33 -22.42 -20.39
N GLU A 414 9.93 -22.88 -21.50
CA GLU A 414 11.30 -22.51 -21.89
C GLU A 414 11.43 -21.02 -22.25
N VAL A 415 10.37 -20.42 -22.78
CA VAL A 415 10.33 -19.02 -23.20
C VAL A 415 9.79 -18.13 -22.09
N GLN A 416 8.89 -18.65 -21.24
CA GLN A 416 8.35 -17.93 -20.09
C GLN A 416 9.45 -17.43 -19.14
N ARG A 417 10.52 -18.22 -18.92
CA ARG A 417 11.69 -17.79 -18.11
C ARG A 417 12.41 -16.56 -18.68
N LEU A 418 12.20 -16.24 -19.97
CA LEU A 418 12.82 -15.11 -20.66
C LEU A 418 11.96 -13.84 -20.66
N VAL A 419 10.76 -13.87 -20.07
CA VAL A 419 9.82 -12.73 -20.08
C VAL A 419 10.43 -11.46 -19.46
N ASN A 420 11.36 -11.64 -18.52
CA ASN A 420 12.09 -10.59 -17.80
C ASN A 420 13.54 -10.42 -18.28
N LEU A 421 13.94 -11.12 -19.35
CA LEU A 421 15.27 -10.96 -19.91
C LEU A 421 15.45 -9.51 -20.38
N ARG A 422 16.61 -8.92 -20.11
CA ARG A 422 16.93 -7.55 -20.53
C ARG A 422 18.06 -7.58 -21.55
N LEU A 423 17.90 -6.90 -22.69
CA LEU A 423 18.89 -6.89 -23.77
C LEU A 423 19.55 -5.52 -23.98
N ARG A 424 20.82 -5.56 -24.41
CA ARG A 424 21.60 -4.38 -24.85
C ARG A 424 21.02 -3.79 -26.14
N PRO A 425 21.22 -2.47 -26.42
CA PRO A 425 22.10 -1.54 -25.71
C PRO A 425 21.49 -0.82 -24.49
N PHE A 426 20.17 -0.91 -24.28
CA PHE A 426 19.48 -0.16 -23.23
C PHE A 426 19.13 -0.97 -21.97
N ILE A 427 19.44 -2.27 -21.97
CA ILE A 427 19.06 -3.21 -20.90
C ILE A 427 17.52 -3.17 -20.69
N ALA A 428 16.80 -3.18 -21.82
CA ALA A 428 15.34 -3.07 -21.85
C ALA A 428 14.70 -4.46 -21.82
N SER A 429 13.64 -4.62 -21.03
CA SER A 429 12.80 -5.82 -21.04
C SER A 429 11.82 -5.82 -22.23
N PRO A 430 11.22 -6.96 -22.60
CA PRO A 430 10.15 -7.01 -23.58
C PRO A 430 9.00 -6.07 -23.20
N LEU A 431 8.64 -5.98 -21.92
CA LEU A 431 7.60 -5.08 -21.42
C LEU A 431 7.95 -3.62 -21.69
N ARG A 432 9.18 -3.20 -21.36
CA ARG A 432 9.68 -1.85 -21.65
C ARG A 432 9.57 -1.52 -23.14
N LEU A 433 9.90 -2.45 -24.03
CA LEU A 433 9.81 -2.25 -25.48
C LEU A 433 8.37 -2.18 -25.98
N ALA A 434 7.47 -3.03 -25.47
CA ALA A 434 6.05 -2.95 -25.77
C ALA A 434 5.46 -1.59 -25.37
N VAL A 435 5.83 -1.07 -24.20
CA VAL A 435 5.43 0.27 -23.74
C VAL A 435 6.00 1.35 -24.66
N THR A 436 7.28 1.27 -25.02
CA THR A 436 7.94 2.23 -25.92
C THR A 436 7.27 2.31 -27.29
N ALA A 437 6.81 1.17 -27.79
CA ALA A 437 6.12 1.05 -29.08
C ALA A 437 4.59 1.24 -28.98
N ASN A 438 4.06 1.63 -27.81
CA ASN A 438 2.61 1.80 -27.55
C ASN A 438 1.76 0.54 -27.83
N GLN A 439 2.31 -0.64 -27.58
CA GLN A 439 1.68 -1.92 -27.90
C GLN A 439 0.85 -2.44 -26.73
N MET A 440 -0.32 -1.84 -26.48
CA MET A 440 -1.23 -2.19 -25.37
C MET A 440 -1.53 -3.70 -25.26
N GLY A 441 -1.76 -4.37 -26.40
CA GLY A 441 -2.03 -5.81 -26.43
C GLY A 441 -0.84 -6.63 -25.92
N CYS A 442 0.37 -6.29 -26.33
CA CYS A 442 1.59 -6.93 -25.86
C CYS A 442 1.88 -6.63 -24.39
N VAL A 443 1.63 -5.40 -23.92
CA VAL A 443 1.75 -5.04 -22.50
C VAL A 443 0.89 -5.95 -21.63
N LYS A 444 -0.39 -6.11 -21.97
CA LYS A 444 -1.31 -7.00 -21.23
C LYS A 444 -0.87 -8.45 -21.25
N VAL A 445 -0.44 -8.97 -22.40
CA VAL A 445 0.05 -10.36 -22.52
C VAL A 445 1.32 -10.57 -21.69
N LEU A 446 2.27 -9.64 -21.73
CA LEU A 446 3.52 -9.76 -20.97
C LEU A 446 3.25 -9.74 -19.46
N LEU A 447 2.41 -8.82 -18.98
CA LEU A 447 2.00 -8.76 -17.57
C LEU A 447 1.26 -10.04 -17.14
N TRP A 448 0.37 -10.55 -17.99
CA TRP A 448 -0.34 -11.83 -17.76
C TRP A 448 0.61 -13.00 -17.55
N HIS A 449 1.75 -13.01 -18.27
CA HIS A 449 2.77 -14.06 -18.17
C HIS A 449 3.89 -13.76 -17.15
N GLY A 450 3.69 -12.79 -16.24
CA GLY A 450 4.59 -12.53 -15.13
C GLY A 450 5.78 -11.61 -15.45
N ALA A 451 5.64 -10.76 -16.48
CA ALA A 451 6.59 -9.67 -16.68
C ALA A 451 6.65 -8.77 -15.44
N ASP A 452 7.85 -8.52 -14.96
CA ASP A 452 8.10 -7.59 -13.87
C ASP A 452 7.90 -6.16 -14.38
N VAL A 453 6.96 -5.48 -13.73
CA VAL A 453 6.42 -4.18 -14.12
C VAL A 453 7.38 -3.03 -13.83
N ASP A 454 8.34 -3.22 -12.92
CA ASP A 454 9.25 -2.17 -12.46
C ASP A 454 10.70 -2.33 -12.92
N LEU A 455 10.98 -3.31 -13.81
CA LEU A 455 12.32 -3.51 -14.36
C LEU A 455 12.88 -2.24 -15.02
N PRO A 456 13.94 -1.63 -14.47
CA PRO A 456 14.50 -0.39 -14.99
C PRO A 456 15.31 -0.60 -16.27
N ASP A 457 15.52 0.46 -17.04
CA ASP A 457 16.60 0.52 -18.05
C ASP A 457 17.92 1.03 -17.47
N VAL A 458 18.94 1.24 -18.32
CA VAL A 458 20.26 1.81 -17.92
C VAL A 458 20.21 3.18 -17.25
N LYS A 459 19.10 3.92 -17.36
CA LYS A 459 18.88 5.22 -16.72
C LYS A 459 17.94 5.11 -15.52
N PHE A 460 17.71 3.89 -15.02
CA PHE A 460 16.76 3.59 -13.97
C PHE A 460 15.31 3.99 -14.33
N GLN A 461 14.96 4.07 -15.62
CA GLN A 461 13.58 4.36 -16.03
C GLN A 461 12.76 3.08 -16.06
N THR A 462 11.68 3.03 -15.27
CA THR A 462 10.73 1.93 -15.29
C THR A 462 9.80 2.03 -16.51
N PRO A 463 9.12 0.93 -16.92
CA PRO A 463 8.07 0.96 -17.92
C PRO A 463 7.01 2.04 -17.65
N LEU A 464 6.63 2.25 -16.37
CA LEU A 464 5.70 3.31 -15.98
C LEU A 464 6.20 4.70 -16.36
N MET A 465 7.46 5.03 -16.04
CA MET A 465 8.04 6.34 -16.37
C MET A 465 8.01 6.63 -17.88
N VAL A 466 8.17 5.59 -18.69
CA VAL A 466 8.20 5.69 -20.16
C VAL A 466 6.82 5.92 -20.72
N ALA A 467 5.82 5.19 -20.21
CA ALA A 467 4.42 5.40 -20.56
C ALA A 467 4.00 6.84 -20.26
N ILE A 468 4.37 7.34 -19.07
CA ILE A 468 4.09 8.72 -18.65
C ILE A 468 4.81 9.74 -19.53
N HIS A 469 6.12 9.56 -19.76
CA HIS A 469 6.92 10.45 -20.62
C HIS A 469 6.38 10.53 -22.05
N SER A 470 5.91 9.40 -22.58
CA SER A 470 5.39 9.29 -23.94
C SER A 470 3.90 9.68 -24.06
N GLY A 471 3.24 9.98 -22.93
CA GLY A 471 1.83 10.35 -22.89
C GLY A 471 0.84 9.19 -23.03
N PHE A 472 1.29 7.94 -22.89
CA PHE A 472 0.46 6.73 -23.00
C PHE A 472 -0.27 6.46 -21.67
N VAL A 473 -1.23 7.33 -21.33
CA VAL A 473 -1.97 7.28 -20.05
C VAL A 473 -2.70 5.94 -19.85
N ASP A 474 -3.27 5.36 -20.91
CA ASP A 474 -3.95 4.06 -20.83
C ASP A 474 -2.97 2.94 -20.46
N ILE A 475 -1.76 2.96 -21.03
CA ILE A 475 -0.71 1.98 -20.70
C ILE A 475 -0.22 2.22 -19.27
N ALA A 476 0.00 3.48 -18.88
CA ALA A 476 0.37 3.81 -17.51
C ALA A 476 -0.65 3.31 -16.49
N LYS A 477 -1.96 3.42 -16.81
CA LYS A 477 -3.04 2.89 -15.98
C LYS A 477 -2.94 1.37 -15.84
N VAL A 478 -2.75 0.65 -16.95
CA VAL A 478 -2.58 -0.81 -16.91
C VAL A 478 -1.35 -1.23 -16.09
N LEU A 479 -0.25 -0.48 -16.16
CA LEU A 479 0.96 -0.75 -15.37
C LEU A 479 0.70 -0.52 -13.87
N LEU A 480 0.04 0.59 -13.51
CA LEU A 480 -0.32 0.89 -12.11
C LEU A 480 -1.34 -0.12 -11.55
N ASP A 481 -2.36 -0.49 -12.34
CA ASP A 481 -3.33 -1.54 -12.00
C ASP A 481 -2.66 -2.92 -11.80
N ALA A 482 -1.51 -3.14 -12.45
CA ALA A 482 -0.67 -4.33 -12.31
C ALA A 482 0.34 -4.23 -11.15
N GLY A 483 0.31 -3.16 -10.36
CA GLY A 483 1.14 -2.97 -9.17
C GLY A 483 2.46 -2.26 -9.38
N ALA A 484 2.64 -1.52 -10.48
CA ALA A 484 3.82 -0.66 -10.66
C ALA A 484 3.96 0.36 -9.52
N ASP A 485 5.17 0.54 -9.01
CA ASP A 485 5.43 1.56 -7.98
C ASP A 485 5.20 2.98 -8.55
N PRO A 486 4.24 3.77 -8.01
CA PRO A 486 3.98 5.14 -8.46
C PRO A 486 5.15 6.10 -8.22
N GLU A 487 6.10 5.77 -7.32
CA GLU A 487 7.33 6.54 -7.07
C GLU A 487 8.46 6.17 -8.04
N GLY A 488 8.33 5.03 -8.76
CA GLY A 488 9.32 4.52 -9.69
C GLY A 488 10.54 3.89 -9.01
N HIS A 489 11.61 3.68 -9.79
CA HIS A 489 12.80 2.99 -9.28
C HIS A 489 13.58 3.87 -8.28
N PRO A 490 14.05 3.33 -7.13
CA PRO A 490 14.69 4.12 -6.07
C PRO A 490 15.97 4.84 -6.51
N CYS A 491 16.75 4.23 -7.41
CA CYS A 491 17.96 4.85 -7.97
C CYS A 491 17.69 5.94 -9.03
N ASN A 492 16.44 6.18 -9.40
CA ASN A 492 16.08 7.30 -10.27
C ASN A 492 15.81 8.55 -9.44
N LEU A 493 16.53 9.63 -9.71
CA LEU A 493 16.33 10.94 -9.08
C LEU A 493 15.21 11.73 -9.75
N THR A 494 14.21 11.08 -10.34
CA THR A 494 13.05 11.73 -10.95
C THR A 494 11.86 10.80 -10.81
N THR A 495 10.84 11.21 -10.07
CA THR A 495 9.62 10.40 -9.91
C THR A 495 8.78 10.41 -11.19
N PRO A 496 7.96 9.38 -11.44
CA PRO A 496 6.93 9.39 -12.48
C PRO A 496 6.05 10.65 -12.43
N LEU A 497 5.69 11.11 -11.22
CA LEU A 497 4.89 12.33 -11.03
C LEU A 497 5.63 13.59 -11.53
N MET A 498 6.93 13.70 -11.29
CA MET A 498 7.73 14.80 -11.84
C MET A 498 7.79 14.75 -13.36
N VAL A 499 7.93 13.55 -13.95
CA VAL A 499 7.88 13.37 -15.42
C VAL A 499 6.54 13.83 -15.98
N ALA A 500 5.41 13.49 -15.33
CA ALA A 500 4.08 13.92 -15.74
C ALA A 500 3.92 15.45 -15.71
N VAL A 501 4.51 16.10 -14.70
CA VAL A 501 4.53 17.56 -14.57
C VAL A 501 5.39 18.22 -15.65
N GLU A 502 6.61 17.72 -15.88
CA GLU A 502 7.52 18.22 -16.92
C GLU A 502 6.93 18.03 -18.33
N ALA A 503 6.16 16.95 -18.54
CA ALA A 503 5.44 16.67 -19.78
C ALA A 503 4.11 17.44 -19.93
N ILE A 504 3.69 18.20 -18.91
CA ILE A 504 2.43 18.96 -18.88
C ILE A 504 1.21 18.04 -19.16
N ASN A 505 1.18 16.86 -18.53
CA ASN A 505 0.12 15.88 -18.72
C ASN A 505 -0.78 15.77 -17.47
N PRO A 506 -1.88 16.55 -17.40
CA PRO A 506 -2.78 16.54 -16.23
C PRO A 506 -3.49 15.19 -16.03
N CYS A 507 -3.75 14.44 -17.11
CA CYS A 507 -4.33 13.10 -17.01
C CYS A 507 -3.36 12.13 -16.31
N ALA A 508 -2.08 12.18 -16.66
CA ALA A 508 -1.04 11.39 -16.00
C ALA A 508 -0.82 11.80 -14.53
N ILE A 509 -0.85 13.11 -14.23
CA ILE A 509 -0.77 13.62 -12.85
C ILE A 509 -1.91 13.06 -12.01
N ARG A 510 -3.15 13.16 -12.50
CA ARG A 510 -4.34 12.64 -11.81
C ARG A 510 -4.19 11.15 -11.53
N LEU A 511 -3.85 10.38 -12.57
CA LEU A 511 -3.72 8.94 -12.49
C LEU A 511 -2.69 8.51 -11.42
N LEU A 512 -1.51 9.14 -11.42
CA LEU A 512 -0.45 8.84 -10.45
C LEU A 512 -0.86 9.18 -9.02
N MET A 513 -1.49 10.35 -8.80
CA MET A 513 -1.98 10.76 -7.49
C MET A 513 -3.10 9.84 -6.97
N GLU A 514 -3.97 9.35 -7.86
CA GLU A 514 -5.01 8.36 -7.54
C GLU A 514 -4.43 7.00 -7.12
N HIS A 515 -3.24 6.65 -7.63
CA HIS A 515 -2.51 5.42 -7.30
C HIS A 515 -1.46 5.60 -6.20
N GLY A 516 -1.49 6.70 -5.44
CA GLY A 516 -0.70 6.83 -4.23
C GLY A 516 0.57 7.68 -4.34
N ALA A 517 0.90 8.22 -5.52
CA ALA A 517 2.12 9.01 -5.73
C ALA A 517 2.23 10.19 -4.74
N ASP A 518 3.42 10.38 -4.20
CA ASP A 518 3.68 11.42 -3.20
C ASP A 518 4.16 12.71 -3.86
N SER A 519 3.30 13.73 -3.86
CA SER A 519 3.61 15.07 -4.37
C SER A 519 4.68 15.83 -3.58
N GLU A 520 5.12 15.30 -2.45
CA GLU A 520 6.02 15.92 -1.48
C GLU A 520 7.28 15.08 -1.22
N SER A 521 7.42 13.95 -1.92
CA SER A 521 8.53 13.00 -1.81
C SER A 521 9.88 13.70 -1.94
N LEU A 522 10.70 13.62 -0.89
CA LEU A 522 12.06 14.17 -0.89
C LEU A 522 13.10 13.20 -1.45
N LYS A 523 12.72 11.93 -1.63
CA LYS A 523 13.62 10.82 -1.97
C LYS A 523 14.27 10.97 -3.36
N HIS A 524 13.58 11.61 -4.29
CA HIS A 524 13.95 11.60 -5.72
C HIS A 524 14.17 13.01 -6.28
N LEU A 525 14.54 14.01 -5.46
CA LEU A 525 14.51 15.42 -5.88
C LEU A 525 15.86 16.04 -6.28
N TYR A 526 16.98 15.32 -6.18
CA TYR A 526 18.33 15.90 -6.33
C TYR A 526 18.88 15.95 -7.78
N ARG A 527 18.02 16.10 -8.80
CA ARG A 527 18.45 16.13 -10.21
C ARG A 527 19.33 17.34 -10.58
N LYS A 528 19.18 18.47 -9.87
CA LYS A 528 19.88 19.75 -10.15
C LYS A 528 20.64 20.33 -8.95
N GLY A 529 20.93 19.51 -7.94
CA GLY A 529 21.63 19.94 -6.72
C GLY A 529 20.76 20.64 -5.67
N TYR A 530 19.43 20.65 -5.84
CA TYR A 530 18.47 21.17 -4.85
C TYR A 530 17.10 20.47 -5.01
N PRO A 531 16.28 20.37 -3.95
CA PRO A 531 14.97 19.73 -4.04
C PRO A 531 14.02 20.54 -4.95
N THR A 532 13.32 19.84 -5.84
CA THR A 532 12.30 20.40 -6.73
C THR A 532 10.99 19.67 -6.50
N TRP A 533 9.97 20.32 -5.94
CA TRP A 533 8.66 19.69 -5.79
C TRP A 533 7.82 19.76 -7.07
N PRO A 534 6.99 18.75 -7.36
CA PRO A 534 6.04 18.76 -8.47
C PRO A 534 5.24 20.06 -8.59
N LEU A 535 4.76 20.61 -7.47
CA LEU A 535 3.98 21.84 -7.45
C LEU A 535 4.79 23.05 -7.95
N HIS A 536 6.01 23.24 -7.45
CA HIS A 536 6.90 24.31 -7.91
C HIS A 536 7.39 24.11 -9.34
N SER A 537 7.64 22.86 -9.72
CA SER A 537 8.06 22.51 -11.08
C SER A 537 6.97 22.84 -12.10
N SER A 538 5.69 22.58 -11.76
CA SER A 538 4.55 22.90 -12.65
C SER A 538 4.44 24.39 -12.98
N ILE A 539 4.65 25.26 -11.98
CA ILE A 539 4.64 26.71 -12.16
C ILE A 539 5.83 27.15 -13.01
N LYS A 540 7.03 26.64 -12.75
CA LYS A 540 8.24 26.94 -13.54
C LYS A 540 8.16 26.46 -14.98
N ALA A 541 7.50 25.32 -15.21
CA ALA A 541 7.21 24.80 -16.54
C ALA A 541 6.16 25.64 -17.29
N GLY A 542 5.52 26.60 -16.62
CA GLY A 542 4.53 27.50 -17.22
C GLY A 542 3.12 26.92 -17.28
N SER A 543 2.89 25.70 -16.77
CA SER A 543 1.60 25.02 -16.83
C SER A 543 0.80 25.20 -15.54
N PHE A 544 -0.07 26.21 -15.54
CA PHE A 544 -1.01 26.39 -14.43
C PHE A 544 -2.04 25.27 -14.35
N GLU A 545 -2.35 24.60 -15.47
CA GLU A 545 -3.23 23.44 -15.49
C GLU A 545 -2.66 22.26 -14.69
N ALA A 546 -1.36 21.98 -14.85
CA ALA A 546 -0.67 20.97 -14.04
C ALA A 546 -0.64 21.36 -12.55
N THR A 547 -0.43 22.66 -12.25
CA THR A 547 -0.51 23.19 -10.87
C THR A 547 -1.89 22.95 -10.26
N LEU A 548 -2.96 23.29 -10.98
CA LEU A 548 -4.33 23.07 -10.51
C LEU A 548 -4.64 21.59 -10.34
N MET A 549 -4.17 20.73 -11.25
CA MET A 549 -4.38 19.30 -11.14
C MET A 549 -3.76 18.74 -9.86
N LEU A 550 -2.52 19.10 -9.55
CA LEU A 550 -1.85 18.69 -8.31
C LEU A 550 -2.64 19.13 -7.07
N LEU A 551 -3.08 20.39 -7.03
CA LEU A 551 -3.85 20.95 -5.90
C LEU A 551 -5.24 20.29 -5.78
N CYS A 552 -5.92 20.03 -6.89
CA CYS A 552 -7.19 19.31 -6.93
C CYS A 552 -7.05 17.89 -6.41
N CYS A 553 -5.93 17.22 -6.72
CA CYS A 553 -5.59 15.89 -6.24
C CYS A 553 -5.02 15.87 -4.81
N GLY A 554 -4.88 17.03 -4.15
CA GLY A 554 -4.55 17.10 -2.72
C GLY A 554 -3.12 17.43 -2.36
N ALA A 555 -2.29 17.87 -3.32
CA ALA A 555 -0.96 18.36 -3.03
C ALA A 555 -1.03 19.56 -2.05
N LEU A 556 -0.21 19.55 -1.00
CA LEU A 556 -0.21 20.63 -0.02
C LEU A 556 0.68 21.79 -0.50
N PRO A 557 0.16 23.04 -0.51
CA PRO A 557 0.93 24.18 -0.99
C PRO A 557 1.89 24.78 0.03
N ASP A 558 1.59 24.67 1.33
CA ASP A 558 2.35 25.39 2.36
C ASP A 558 3.66 24.69 2.75
N LEU A 559 3.80 23.39 2.42
CA LEU A 559 4.93 22.51 2.77
C LEU A 559 5.40 22.64 4.24
N SER A 560 4.53 23.15 5.10
CA SER A 560 4.86 23.61 6.45
C SER A 560 5.07 22.45 7.42
N HIS A 561 4.70 21.24 7.04
CA HIS A 561 4.96 20.02 7.78
C HIS A 561 6.35 19.42 7.48
N LEU A 562 7.02 19.85 6.41
CA LEU A 562 8.32 19.30 5.99
C LEU A 562 9.53 19.90 6.74
N HIS A 563 9.33 20.53 7.91
CA HIS A 563 10.40 21.01 8.80
C HIS A 563 11.22 19.82 9.34
N THR A 564 12.06 19.27 8.48
CA THR A 564 13.00 18.18 8.74
C THR A 564 14.41 18.75 8.73
N GLU A 565 15.36 18.10 9.39
CA GLU A 565 16.77 18.53 9.48
C GLU A 565 17.44 18.80 8.10
N ARG A 566 16.82 18.36 6.99
CA ARG A 566 17.31 18.50 5.62
C ARG A 566 16.75 19.72 4.85
N ILE A 567 15.66 20.33 5.29
CA ILE A 567 15.04 21.48 4.60
C ILE A 567 15.05 22.67 5.54
N THR A 568 15.92 23.65 5.26
CA THR A 568 15.97 24.87 6.08
C THR A 568 14.81 25.81 5.75
N PRO A 569 14.36 26.63 6.72
CA PRO A 569 13.41 27.71 6.46
C PRO A 569 13.86 28.64 5.33
N GLU A 570 15.17 28.89 5.17
CA GLU A 570 15.66 29.71 4.05
C GLU A 570 15.40 29.05 2.69
N LEU A 571 15.52 27.73 2.59
CA LEU A 571 15.22 26.98 1.36
C LEU A 571 13.72 27.00 1.02
N LEU A 572 12.85 26.99 2.04
CA LEU A 572 11.41 27.16 1.87
C LEU A 572 11.06 28.57 1.37
N CYS A 573 11.68 29.62 1.92
CA CYS A 573 11.49 31.01 1.47
C CYS A 573 11.97 31.24 0.03
N GLN A 574 13.05 30.56 -0.41
CA GLN A 574 13.48 30.57 -1.82
C GLN A 574 12.47 29.92 -2.79
N LYS A 575 11.45 29.25 -2.26
CA LYS A 575 10.42 28.52 -3.01
C LYS A 575 9.01 28.99 -2.63
N SER A 576 8.83 30.27 -2.30
CA SER A 576 7.49 30.83 -2.14
C SER A 576 6.69 30.66 -3.45
N LEU A 577 5.60 29.87 -3.41
CA LEU A 577 4.76 29.59 -4.57
C LEU A 577 4.19 30.87 -5.20
N PRO A 578 3.67 31.85 -4.42
CA PRO A 578 3.24 33.13 -4.97
C PRO A 578 4.33 33.87 -5.76
N HIS A 579 5.57 33.89 -5.25
CA HIS A 579 6.70 34.51 -5.94
C HIS A 579 7.08 33.77 -7.22
N CYS A 580 6.96 32.44 -7.23
CA CYS A 580 7.16 31.64 -8.45
C CYS A 580 6.14 31.96 -9.55
N VAL A 581 4.92 32.40 -9.19
CA VAL A 581 3.89 32.81 -10.17
C VAL A 581 4.22 34.17 -10.81
N ILE A 582 4.81 35.09 -10.05
CA ILE A 582 5.14 36.46 -10.51
C ILE A 582 6.45 36.50 -11.33
N ASP A 583 7.19 35.40 -11.42
CA ASP A 583 8.41 35.34 -12.24
C ASP A 583 8.10 35.57 -13.75
N LYS A 584 9.10 36.11 -14.48
CA LYS A 584 9.01 36.87 -15.74
C LYS A 584 8.41 36.17 -16.97
N SER A 585 7.85 34.98 -16.86
CA SER A 585 7.36 34.18 -18.01
C SER A 585 5.83 34.16 -18.20
N LEU A 586 5.03 34.73 -17.28
CA LEU A 586 3.57 34.50 -17.20
C LEU A 586 2.73 35.76 -16.92
N GLU A 587 3.05 36.91 -17.53
CA GLU A 587 2.41 38.22 -17.23
C GLU A 587 0.88 38.26 -17.37
N LYS A 588 0.28 37.38 -18.17
CA LYS A 588 -1.16 37.31 -18.35
C LYS A 588 -1.75 36.46 -17.22
N ASP A 589 -2.47 37.11 -16.30
CA ASP A 589 -3.34 36.51 -15.27
C ASP A 589 -2.74 36.24 -13.88
N TRP A 590 -1.64 36.90 -13.48
CA TRP A 590 -1.07 36.77 -12.12
C TRP A 590 -2.11 36.90 -11.01
N VAL A 591 -2.94 37.95 -11.07
CA VAL A 591 -3.95 38.24 -10.04
C VAL A 591 -4.96 37.09 -9.92
N TRP A 592 -5.39 36.52 -11.05
CA TRP A 592 -6.32 35.40 -11.04
C TRP A 592 -5.64 34.12 -10.52
N ARG A 593 -4.42 33.81 -10.98
CA ARG A 593 -3.66 32.63 -10.51
C ARG A 593 -3.42 32.69 -9.00
N LEU A 594 -3.00 33.84 -8.50
CA LEU A 594 -2.80 34.11 -7.07
C LEU A 594 -4.10 33.98 -6.28
N ARG A 595 -5.23 34.46 -6.82
CA ARG A 595 -6.55 34.27 -6.21
C ARG A 595 -6.92 32.79 -6.11
N VAL A 596 -6.69 32.01 -7.17
CA VAL A 596 -6.98 30.57 -7.16
C VAL A 596 -6.05 29.84 -6.17
N LEU A 597 -4.75 30.10 -6.20
CA LEU A 597 -3.78 29.55 -5.25
C LEU A 597 -4.17 29.83 -3.79
N ARG A 598 -4.65 31.05 -3.50
CA ARG A 598 -5.15 31.43 -2.19
C ARG A 598 -6.37 30.60 -1.76
N GLU A 599 -7.27 30.26 -2.68
CA GLU A 599 -8.42 29.37 -2.40
C GLU A 599 -8.00 27.92 -2.08
N PHE A 600 -6.83 27.50 -2.57
CA PHE A 600 -6.19 26.22 -2.20
C PHE A 600 -5.35 26.30 -0.90
N GLY A 601 -5.31 27.46 -0.24
CA GLY A 601 -4.66 27.62 1.06
C GLY A 601 -3.15 27.91 0.96
N VAL A 602 -2.67 28.36 -0.20
CA VAL A 602 -1.30 28.85 -0.35
C VAL A 602 -1.08 30.03 0.59
N ASN A 603 0.05 30.02 1.32
CA ASN A 603 0.43 31.12 2.19
C ASN A 603 0.87 32.33 1.35
N MET A 604 -0.06 33.26 1.13
CA MET A 604 0.20 34.48 0.36
C MET A 604 1.17 35.41 1.07
N GLY A 605 1.26 35.35 2.41
CA GLY A 605 2.17 36.16 3.21
C GLY A 605 3.57 35.54 3.36
N GLN A 606 3.90 34.49 2.60
CA GLN A 606 5.23 33.89 2.63
C GLN A 606 6.24 34.81 1.93
N GLU A 607 7.17 35.34 2.73
CA GLU A 607 8.27 36.18 2.26
C GLU A 607 9.26 35.41 1.38
N ASP A 608 9.90 36.12 0.46
CA ASP A 608 11.00 35.58 -0.35
C ASP A 608 12.32 35.53 0.44
N LYS A 609 13.40 35.13 -0.23
CA LYS A 609 14.75 35.08 0.36
C LYS A 609 15.32 36.44 0.81
N HIS A 610 14.68 37.54 0.42
CA HIS A 610 15.06 38.91 0.76
C HIS A 610 14.15 39.50 1.86
N GLY A 611 13.17 38.73 2.35
CA GLY A 611 12.19 39.21 3.33
C GLY A 611 11.08 40.05 2.71
N ASN A 612 10.96 40.06 1.37
CA ASN A 612 9.93 40.84 0.70
C ASN A 612 8.66 40.02 0.56
N ASP A 613 7.51 40.68 0.64
CA ASP A 613 6.24 40.08 0.29
C ASP A 613 6.00 40.05 -1.24
N VAL A 614 4.95 39.32 -1.63
CA VAL A 614 4.57 39.10 -3.04
C VAL A 614 4.23 40.40 -3.77
N SER A 615 3.71 41.41 -3.08
CA SER A 615 3.36 42.71 -3.67
C SER A 615 4.59 43.58 -3.92
N GLU A 616 5.63 43.42 -3.11
CA GLU A 616 6.91 44.13 -3.23
C GLU A 616 7.76 43.63 -4.40
N SER A 617 7.42 42.48 -4.98
CA SER A 617 7.97 42.00 -6.24
C SER A 617 7.55 42.85 -7.46
N LEU A 618 6.58 43.77 -7.30
CA LEU A 618 6.06 44.62 -8.36
C LEU A 618 6.27 46.11 -8.06
N PRO A 619 6.54 46.94 -9.08
CA PRO A 619 6.59 48.38 -8.87
C PRO A 619 5.20 48.90 -8.45
N PRO A 620 5.11 49.91 -7.56
CA PRO A 620 3.83 50.48 -7.14
C PRO A 620 2.97 51.06 -8.27
N SER A 621 3.58 51.34 -9.42
CA SER A 621 2.90 51.79 -10.65
C SER A 621 2.25 50.65 -11.45
N SER A 622 2.48 49.40 -11.09
CA SER A 622 1.91 48.23 -11.77
C SER A 622 0.39 48.18 -11.56
N PRO A 623 -0.42 47.93 -12.60
CA PRO A 623 -1.86 47.73 -12.46
C PRO A 623 -2.21 46.51 -11.59
N HIS A 624 -1.25 45.61 -11.34
CA HIS A 624 -1.44 44.42 -10.51
C HIS A 624 -1.06 44.63 -9.04
N TYR A 625 -0.39 45.75 -8.70
CA TYR A 625 0.08 46.03 -7.34
C TYR A 625 -1.08 46.08 -6.32
N GLN A 626 -2.08 46.93 -6.57
CA GLN A 626 -3.21 47.08 -5.65
C GLN A 626 -4.05 45.78 -5.51
N PRO A 627 -4.42 45.07 -6.60
CA PRO A 627 -5.12 43.80 -6.48
C PRO A 627 -4.37 42.71 -5.69
N ILE A 628 -3.05 42.61 -5.86
CA ILE A 628 -2.23 41.64 -5.10
C ILE A 628 -2.16 42.03 -3.62
N ARG A 629 -1.98 43.32 -3.33
CA ARG A 629 -2.03 43.85 -1.97
C ARG A 629 -3.38 43.57 -1.30
N ASP A 630 -4.48 43.75 -2.01
CA ASP A 630 -5.81 43.43 -1.51
C ASP A 630 -5.98 41.93 -1.22
N LEU A 631 -5.36 41.04 -2.02
CA LEU A 631 -5.36 39.60 -1.75
C LEU A 631 -4.59 39.23 -0.47
N LEU A 632 -3.51 39.96 -0.16
CA LEU A 632 -2.71 39.79 1.06
C LEU A 632 -3.44 40.25 2.32
N CYS A 633 -4.09 41.42 2.26
CA CYS A 633 -4.70 42.04 3.43
C CYS A 633 -6.07 41.47 3.78
N ASN A 634 -6.81 40.93 2.81
CA ASN A 634 -8.15 40.41 3.06
C ASN A 634 -8.09 38.97 3.61
N PRO A 635 -8.90 38.61 4.63
CA PRO A 635 -9.05 37.22 5.06
C PRO A 635 -9.84 36.38 4.05
N LEU A 636 -9.63 35.07 4.06
CA LEU A 636 -10.46 34.13 3.29
C LEU A 636 -11.89 34.14 3.81
N SER A 637 -12.85 33.83 2.93
CA SER A 637 -14.24 33.65 3.35
C SER A 637 -14.37 32.46 4.31
N LEU A 638 -15.39 32.47 5.17
CA LEU A 638 -15.69 31.33 6.05
C LEU A 638 -15.90 30.04 5.25
N GLN A 639 -16.54 30.12 4.08
CA GLN A 639 -16.74 28.97 3.20
C GLN A 639 -15.41 28.40 2.68
N SER A 640 -14.49 29.27 2.24
CA SER A 640 -13.15 28.87 1.79
C SER A 640 -12.36 28.21 2.93
N LEU A 641 -12.42 28.77 4.14
CA LEU A 641 -11.79 28.18 5.33
C LEU A 641 -12.37 26.80 5.67
N CYS A 642 -13.70 26.64 5.59
CA CYS A 642 -14.35 25.34 5.77
C CYS A 642 -13.92 24.33 4.70
N ARG A 643 -13.82 24.74 3.42
CA ARG A 643 -13.32 23.88 2.33
C ARG A 643 -11.92 23.37 2.61
N LEU A 644 -11.00 24.27 2.98
CA LEU A 644 -9.63 23.91 3.32
C LEU A 644 -9.58 22.94 4.50
N ARG A 645 -10.35 23.21 5.56
CA ARG A 645 -10.40 22.35 6.74
C ARG A 645 -10.91 20.95 6.40
N ILE A 646 -12.02 20.84 5.67
CA ILE A 646 -12.62 19.55 5.29
C ILE A 646 -11.63 18.74 4.43
N ARG A 647 -11.01 19.36 3.42
CA ARG A 647 -10.06 18.66 2.55
C ARG A 647 -8.80 18.22 3.29
N ARG A 648 -8.29 19.02 4.22
CA ARG A 648 -7.16 18.63 5.08
C ARG A 648 -7.50 17.42 5.96
N GLU A 649 -8.72 17.34 6.48
CA GLU A 649 -9.16 16.17 7.28
C GLU A 649 -9.35 14.91 6.44
N LEU A 650 -9.85 15.04 5.20
CA LEU A 650 -9.90 13.91 4.28
C LEU A 650 -8.49 13.44 3.92
N GLY A 651 -7.54 14.35 3.73
CA GLY A 651 -6.19 14.02 3.27
C GLY A 651 -6.16 13.63 1.79
N ARG A 652 -4.95 13.48 1.22
CA ARG A 652 -4.74 13.32 -0.23
C ARG A 652 -5.45 12.11 -0.85
N TYR A 653 -5.50 10.97 -0.15
CA TYR A 653 -6.05 9.72 -0.69
C TYR A 653 -7.59 9.62 -0.63
N ARG A 654 -8.24 10.41 0.23
CA ARG A 654 -9.71 10.39 0.44
C ARG A 654 -10.43 11.57 -0.19
N ILE A 655 -9.77 12.35 -1.05
CA ILE A 655 -10.44 13.44 -1.77
C ILE A 655 -11.58 12.92 -2.65
N LYS A 656 -11.46 11.69 -3.17
CA LYS A 656 -12.54 11.01 -3.91
C LYS A 656 -13.81 10.81 -3.06
N ASP A 657 -13.66 10.67 -1.75
CA ASP A 657 -14.75 10.41 -0.81
C ASP A 657 -15.62 11.64 -0.52
N ILE A 658 -15.26 12.83 -1.03
CA ILE A 658 -16.17 13.99 -1.01
C ILE A 658 -17.53 13.65 -1.64
N GLN A 659 -17.55 12.72 -2.63
CA GLN A 659 -18.79 12.26 -3.25
C GLN A 659 -19.71 11.50 -2.28
N THR A 660 -19.16 10.85 -1.25
CA THR A 660 -19.95 10.06 -0.28
C THR A 660 -20.50 10.92 0.85
N LEU A 661 -20.01 12.16 1.02
CA LEU A 661 -20.48 13.07 2.06
C LEU A 661 -21.98 13.38 1.93
N PRO A 662 -22.73 13.44 3.05
CA PRO A 662 -24.16 13.73 3.07
C PRO A 662 -24.44 15.24 2.92
N VAL A 663 -23.89 15.85 1.88
CA VAL A 663 -24.03 17.28 1.55
C VAL A 663 -24.62 17.46 0.15
N THR A 664 -25.14 18.66 -0.13
CA THR A 664 -25.74 18.97 -1.42
C THR A 664 -24.72 18.89 -2.56
N LYS A 665 -25.18 18.65 -3.80
CA LYS A 665 -24.31 18.65 -4.98
C LYS A 665 -23.50 19.95 -5.12
N ILE A 666 -24.10 21.09 -4.81
CA ILE A 666 -23.43 22.41 -4.85
C ILE A 666 -22.25 22.43 -3.86
N MET A 667 -22.43 21.90 -2.65
CA MET A 667 -21.34 21.80 -1.67
C MET A 667 -20.26 20.82 -2.12
N LYS A 668 -20.63 19.68 -2.74
CA LYS A 668 -19.66 18.74 -3.32
C LYS A 668 -18.84 19.42 -4.42
N ASP A 669 -19.50 20.10 -5.34
CA ASP A 669 -18.86 20.81 -6.45
C ASP A 669 -17.90 21.91 -5.93
N PHE A 670 -18.29 22.62 -4.86
CA PHE A 670 -17.44 23.59 -4.17
C PHE A 670 -16.22 22.94 -3.49
N LEU A 671 -16.39 21.80 -2.81
CA LEU A 671 -15.30 21.03 -2.19
C LEU A 671 -14.34 20.41 -3.23
N PHE A 672 -14.82 20.16 -4.45
CA PHE A 672 -14.02 19.73 -5.59
C PHE A 672 -13.38 20.89 -6.38
N TYR A 673 -13.51 22.14 -5.91
CA TYR A 673 -12.97 23.31 -6.59
C TYR A 673 -13.51 23.51 -8.02
N LYS A 674 -14.70 23.00 -8.34
CA LYS A 674 -15.27 23.17 -9.70
C LYS A 674 -15.51 24.64 -10.05
N ASP A 675 -15.81 25.46 -9.05
CA ASP A 675 -15.88 26.92 -9.14
C ASP A 675 -14.55 27.58 -9.56
N CYS A 676 -13.42 26.99 -9.15
CA CYS A 676 -12.09 27.49 -9.43
C CYS A 676 -11.49 26.91 -10.72
N CYS A 677 -11.94 25.74 -11.17
CA CYS A 677 -11.40 25.02 -12.33
C CYS A 677 -12.22 25.16 -13.63
N GLN A 678 -13.42 25.77 -13.59
CA GLN A 678 -14.29 25.97 -14.75
C GLN A 678 -14.06 27.30 -15.50
N VAL A 679 -13.02 28.06 -15.15
CA VAL A 679 -12.76 29.42 -15.68
C VAL A 679 -11.56 29.43 -16.61
#